data_AF-A0A6M3K6R7-F1
#
_entry.id   AF-A0A6M3K6R7-F1
#
_cell.length_a   1.000
_cell.length_b   1.000
_cell.length_c   1.000
_cell.angle_alpha   90.00
_cell.angle_beta   90.00
_cell.angle_gamma   90.00
#
_symmetry.space_group_name_H-M   'P 1'
#
loop_
_entity.id
_entity.type
_entity.pdbx_description
1 polymer ?
#
loop_
_entity_poly.entity_id
_entity_poly.type
_entity_poly.pdbx_seq_one_letter_code
_entity_poly.pdbx_strand_id
1 'polypeptide(L)'
;MKAKSVGDQGWDAFLNYMSKDVNLQPTIHERVQLGTFKTLLKMWMDNFGDNLPFIRVDKTVADMALPSPVMETESEYPQIKSSNIIKKDGINVKDPPLGSAIIVGRGPSLFEHKHCEMLANSGYKGMIVTSDGGFITLMEAGVIPDVVVCVDGAPIIKKYFDHPEVKKHGHKIKLVCATTINHEVYLTAKAAGMQIHWFSPIFDDERDIESFTRIQKLMTISEANIHGVPRLNSGGNCLTGDTLVMGNSHIFQINEALIGDKIWTFNPKNSVFEKSTITQVSPQGVNDVFELRTRTRILKATKNHRFLTLQTPKLTYHRLTILAQQLIREQRKKLKITRNFILEYCGINSLHTFKGIQLRKRRIHHSQLLLLLGCLKIPFSKELIEDSIKRSRKRILVWTHLCDIKIGDRIAILQKDPETEHRPFFVDGFGETTDDFMRIIGAFIGDGWLRLRKTGGGEISFAFPAFPREDKSRKKYIKLLEKTFHERVYTAPDNIGIYSKKLALMFSTLGLHKRAIKKTIPQWVFSLPNSQKMAFIEGLTDSDGHVTKEGEICFEFCNQKLVEELKALLICLGLRVDNVYCHIRKKNEFKGYVYINHKSWRVRITTHKRKRHNTRKYASPQFHRKRLGFSKSLAVDSVQSIKSVGKQEVFDISVEHNSNFIANGIVVHNSGACAWNVAMSVLKRSPVALIGIDLGYPESFPLEQTHYFKSVLEEAKGDVSIIKEAYPHYYHPTFKTNSYVDLVFNHYRLAFLELQKFTPPWYRLFGGTINCTESGTLFGPGINCMKLEQFLKEHKR
;
A
#
# COMPACT_ATOMS: atom_id res chain seq x y z
N MET A 1 7.78 -40.56 4.58
CA MET A 1 9.23 -40.80 4.64
C MET A 1 9.88 -39.65 5.40
N LYS A 2 10.63 -39.91 6.47
CA LYS A 2 11.43 -38.87 7.16
C LYS A 2 12.66 -38.59 6.29
N ALA A 3 13.20 -37.37 6.26
CA ALA A 3 14.44 -37.03 5.51
C ALA A 3 15.60 -38.01 5.75
N LYS A 4 15.59 -38.71 6.89
CA LYS A 4 16.49 -39.83 7.23
C LYS A 4 16.53 -40.97 6.20
N SER A 5 15.50 -41.16 5.36
CA SER A 5 15.43 -42.31 4.43
C SER A 5 15.90 -42.01 3.00
N VAL A 6 16.35 -40.78 2.70
CA VAL A 6 16.71 -40.35 1.33
C VAL A 6 18.19 -39.95 1.21
N GLY A 7 18.93 -39.94 2.33
CA GLY A 7 20.35 -39.53 2.36
C GLY A 7 21.25 -40.36 1.46
N ASP A 8 20.92 -41.64 1.24
CA ASP A 8 21.77 -42.58 0.50
C ASP A 8 21.16 -42.98 -0.87
N GLN A 9 20.11 -42.29 -1.32
CA GLN A 9 19.37 -42.60 -2.55
C GLN A 9 19.69 -41.62 -3.70
N GLY A 10 19.43 -42.05 -4.94
CA GLY A 10 19.68 -41.25 -6.15
C GLY A 10 18.77 -40.01 -6.29
N TRP A 11 19.12 -39.12 -7.22
CA TRP A 11 18.46 -37.83 -7.46
C TRP A 11 16.93 -37.91 -7.62
N ASP A 12 16.41 -38.97 -8.23
CA ASP A 12 14.98 -39.14 -8.50
C ASP A 12 14.15 -39.28 -7.22
N ALA A 13 14.64 -40.04 -6.23
CA ALA A 13 13.97 -40.22 -4.95
C ALA A 13 13.92 -38.92 -4.13
N PHE A 14 14.96 -38.09 -4.23
CA PHE A 14 15.05 -36.80 -3.57
C PHE A 14 14.07 -35.77 -4.15
N LEU A 15 13.99 -35.68 -5.48
CA LEU A 15 13.09 -34.75 -6.17
C LEU A 15 11.61 -35.09 -5.91
N ASN A 16 11.26 -36.37 -5.91
CA ASN A 16 9.90 -36.84 -5.61
C ASN A 16 9.46 -36.56 -4.15
N TYR A 17 10.40 -36.56 -3.20
CA TYR A 17 10.08 -36.20 -1.81
C TYR A 17 9.78 -34.70 -1.65
N MET A 18 10.46 -33.84 -2.41
CA MET A 18 10.34 -32.38 -2.28
C MET A 18 9.02 -31.80 -2.81
N SER A 19 8.37 -32.49 -3.75
CA SER A 19 7.13 -32.04 -4.41
C SER A 19 5.83 -32.48 -3.70
N LYS A 20 5.91 -33.29 -2.64
CA LYS A 20 4.77 -34.04 -2.08
C LYS A 20 3.66 -33.22 -1.37
N ASP A 21 3.98 -32.07 -0.75
CA ASP A 21 3.06 -31.32 0.13
C ASP A 21 2.74 -29.89 -0.36
N VAL A 22 2.87 -29.61 -1.66
CA VAL A 22 2.62 -28.28 -2.23
C VAL A 22 1.13 -28.17 -2.63
N ASN A 23 0.32 -27.33 -1.96
CA ASN A 23 -1.00 -26.97 -2.51
C ASN A 23 -0.78 -25.98 -3.67
N LEU A 24 -0.91 -26.43 -4.90
CA LEU A 24 -0.39 -25.71 -6.07
C LEU A 24 -1.30 -24.59 -6.63
N GLN A 25 -2.45 -24.25 -6.00
CA GLN A 25 -3.50 -23.46 -6.65
C GLN A 25 -3.82 -22.11 -5.93
N PRO A 26 -3.44 -20.92 -6.47
CA PRO A 26 -3.84 -19.56 -5.99
C PRO A 26 -5.38 -19.26 -6.11
N THR A 27 -5.99 -18.13 -5.71
CA THR A 27 -7.43 -17.85 -6.05
C THR A 27 -7.62 -17.62 -7.55
N ILE A 28 -8.82 -17.73 -8.15
CA ILE A 28 -9.00 -17.46 -9.60
C ILE A 28 -8.42 -16.07 -9.94
N HIS A 29 -8.72 -15.05 -9.14
CA HIS A 29 -8.21 -13.70 -9.33
C HIS A 29 -6.69 -13.60 -9.16
N GLU A 30 -6.12 -14.21 -8.11
CA GLU A 30 -4.66 -14.24 -7.90
C GLU A 30 -3.92 -15.09 -8.93
N ARG A 31 -4.53 -16.17 -9.42
CA ARG A 31 -3.96 -17.01 -10.48
C ARG A 31 -3.93 -16.26 -11.79
N VAL A 32 -5.01 -15.52 -12.10
CA VAL A 32 -5.05 -14.61 -13.25
C VAL A 32 -4.00 -13.50 -13.08
N GLN A 33 -3.85 -12.86 -11.92
CA GLN A 33 -2.87 -11.78 -11.71
C GLN A 33 -1.41 -12.27 -11.66
N LEU A 34 -1.11 -13.36 -10.93
CA LEU A 34 0.22 -13.97 -10.87
C LEU A 34 0.59 -14.62 -12.21
N GLY A 35 -0.38 -15.20 -12.91
CA GLY A 35 -0.24 -15.70 -14.28
C GLY A 35 0.10 -14.55 -15.21
N THR A 36 -0.66 -13.45 -15.15
CA THR A 36 -0.39 -12.24 -15.93
C THR A 36 1.00 -11.68 -15.63
N PHE A 37 1.36 -11.47 -14.36
CA PHE A 37 2.68 -10.96 -13.98
C PHE A 37 3.82 -11.90 -14.39
N LYS A 38 3.71 -13.22 -14.17
CA LYS A 38 4.76 -14.18 -14.57
C LYS A 38 4.91 -14.28 -16.09
N THR A 39 3.80 -14.23 -16.82
CA THR A 39 3.79 -14.32 -18.28
C THR A 39 4.32 -13.03 -18.91
N LEU A 40 3.96 -11.86 -18.35
CA LEU A 40 4.30 -10.57 -18.93
C LEU A 40 5.61 -9.96 -18.41
N LEU A 41 6.12 -10.34 -17.23
CA LEU A 41 7.33 -9.72 -16.66
C LEU A 41 8.55 -9.89 -17.57
N LYS A 42 8.77 -11.09 -18.13
CA LYS A 42 9.87 -11.31 -19.08
C LYS A 42 9.77 -10.34 -20.26
N MET A 43 8.58 -10.26 -20.85
CA MET A 43 8.30 -9.34 -21.97
C MET A 43 8.56 -7.88 -21.57
N TRP A 44 8.06 -7.43 -20.42
CA TRP A 44 8.29 -6.07 -19.94
C TRP A 44 9.77 -5.77 -19.68
N MET A 45 10.54 -6.74 -19.18
CA MET A 45 11.98 -6.59 -18.97
C MET A 45 12.77 -6.55 -20.27
N ASP A 46 12.46 -7.43 -21.22
CA ASP A 46 13.09 -7.45 -22.55
C ASP A 46 12.82 -6.10 -23.24
N ASN A 47 11.55 -5.68 -23.27
CA ASN A 47 11.13 -4.38 -23.80
C ASN A 47 11.84 -3.20 -23.12
N PHE A 48 11.94 -3.20 -21.79
CA PHE A 48 12.63 -2.14 -21.06
C PHE A 48 14.12 -2.06 -21.44
N GLY A 49 14.78 -3.21 -21.57
CA GLY A 49 16.18 -3.30 -21.99
C GLY A 49 16.39 -2.72 -23.39
N ASP A 50 15.53 -3.08 -24.33
CA ASP A 50 15.60 -2.60 -25.72
C ASP A 50 15.30 -1.09 -25.83
N ASN A 51 14.37 -0.57 -25.03
CA ASN A 51 14.01 0.86 -25.03
C ASN A 51 15.04 1.74 -24.30
N LEU A 52 15.86 1.18 -23.40
CA LEU A 52 16.69 1.95 -22.49
C LEU A 52 17.60 3.00 -23.15
N PRO A 53 18.29 2.72 -24.28
CA PRO A 53 19.12 3.71 -24.95
C PRO A 53 18.33 4.96 -25.39
N PHE A 54 17.06 4.76 -25.77
CA PHE A 54 16.18 5.80 -26.28
C PHE A 54 15.49 6.57 -25.16
N ILE A 55 15.09 5.87 -24.09
CA ILE A 55 14.54 6.49 -22.88
C ILE A 55 15.51 7.54 -22.30
N ARG A 56 16.82 7.30 -22.42
CA ARG A 56 17.86 8.18 -21.90
C ARG A 56 18.09 9.44 -22.76
N VAL A 57 17.51 9.55 -23.95
CA VAL A 57 17.72 10.70 -24.85
C VAL A 57 16.44 11.44 -25.22
N ASP A 58 15.31 10.73 -25.25
CA ASP A 58 14.02 11.32 -25.57
C ASP A 58 13.42 12.10 -24.39
N LYS A 59 12.37 12.87 -24.70
CA LYS A 59 11.58 13.62 -23.73
C LYS A 59 10.80 12.69 -22.78
N THR A 60 10.38 13.25 -21.67
CA THR A 60 9.60 12.59 -20.64
C THR A 60 8.24 13.25 -20.47
N VAL A 61 7.34 12.60 -19.73
CA VAL A 61 6.04 13.20 -19.39
C VAL A 61 6.17 14.50 -18.57
N ALA A 62 7.32 14.74 -17.92
CA ALA A 62 7.56 16.00 -17.21
C ALA A 62 7.67 17.20 -18.17
N ASP A 63 8.15 16.99 -19.40
CA ASP A 63 8.23 18.04 -20.42
C ASP A 63 6.86 18.51 -20.92
N MET A 64 5.81 17.76 -20.60
CA MET A 64 4.41 18.09 -20.90
C MET A 64 3.68 18.68 -19.69
N ALA A 65 4.29 18.67 -18.50
CA ALA A 65 3.61 19.02 -17.26
C ALA A 65 3.40 20.53 -17.14
N LEU A 66 2.16 20.92 -16.90
CA LEU A 66 1.76 22.31 -16.68
C LEU A 66 1.49 22.59 -15.20
N PRO A 67 1.68 23.83 -14.71
CA PRO A 67 1.36 24.18 -13.33
C PRO A 67 -0.13 23.96 -13.02
N SER A 68 -0.44 23.58 -11.78
CA SER A 68 -1.84 23.40 -11.35
C SER A 68 -2.53 24.77 -11.17
N PRO A 69 -3.79 24.93 -11.63
CA PRO A 69 -4.58 26.11 -11.33
C PRO A 69 -4.71 26.34 -9.82
N VAL A 70 -4.55 27.59 -9.39
CA VAL A 70 -4.66 28.00 -7.98
C VAL A 70 -5.97 28.76 -7.80
N MET A 71 -6.75 28.38 -6.78
CA MET A 71 -7.98 29.10 -6.41
C MET A 71 -7.66 30.10 -5.31
N GLU A 72 -8.04 31.35 -5.53
CA GLU A 72 -7.86 32.45 -4.60
C GLU A 72 -9.23 32.95 -4.12
N THR A 73 -9.39 33.06 -2.81
CA THR A 73 -10.49 33.79 -2.18
C THR A 73 -10.11 35.26 -2.09
N GLU A 74 -11.05 36.17 -2.38
CA GLU A 74 -10.79 37.62 -2.37
C GLU A 74 -10.00 38.03 -1.11
N SER A 75 -8.78 38.52 -1.33
CA SER A 75 -7.82 38.88 -0.29
C SER A 75 -7.31 40.29 -0.58
N GLU A 76 -7.48 41.18 0.41
CA GLU A 76 -7.11 42.60 0.48
C GLU A 76 -5.59 42.87 0.45
N TYR A 77 -4.80 42.15 -0.36
CA TYR A 77 -3.35 42.37 -0.46
C TYR A 77 -2.89 42.57 -1.90
N PRO A 78 -1.80 43.33 -2.13
CA PRO A 78 -1.48 43.90 -3.43
C PRO A 78 -1.23 42.83 -4.50
N GLN A 79 -1.88 43.03 -5.64
CA GLN A 79 -1.83 42.23 -6.85
C GLN A 79 -0.38 42.06 -7.35
N ILE A 80 0.19 40.85 -7.20
CA ILE A 80 1.38 40.45 -7.95
C ILE A 80 0.92 40.04 -9.35
N LYS A 81 1.52 40.64 -10.38
CA LYS A 81 1.23 40.43 -11.81
C LYS A 81 1.40 38.96 -12.25
N SER A 82 0.40 38.10 -12.06
CA SER A 82 0.20 36.93 -12.94
C SER A 82 -0.71 37.32 -14.09
N SER A 83 -0.36 36.92 -15.31
CA SER A 83 -0.99 37.43 -16.53
C SER A 83 -2.41 36.91 -16.82
N ASN A 84 -2.88 35.82 -16.21
CA ASN A 84 -4.20 35.22 -16.49
C ASN A 84 -4.96 34.79 -15.22
N ILE A 85 -5.99 35.55 -14.83
CA ILE A 85 -6.95 35.21 -13.76
C ILE A 85 -8.36 35.22 -14.35
N ILE A 86 -9.17 34.19 -14.09
CA ILE A 86 -10.58 34.13 -14.48
C ILE A 86 -11.45 33.96 -13.23
N LYS A 87 -12.54 34.75 -13.12
CA LYS A 87 -13.55 34.58 -12.08
C LYS A 87 -14.61 33.57 -12.56
N LYS A 88 -14.79 32.46 -11.84
CA LYS A 88 -15.79 31.42 -12.14
C LYS A 88 -16.56 31.06 -10.86
N ASP A 89 -17.89 31.12 -10.92
CA ASP A 89 -18.80 30.93 -9.79
C ASP A 89 -18.39 31.72 -8.53
N GLY A 90 -17.90 32.94 -8.72
CA GLY A 90 -17.44 33.83 -7.64
C GLY A 90 -16.01 33.59 -7.14
N ILE A 91 -15.30 32.57 -7.65
CA ILE A 91 -13.93 32.21 -7.25
C ILE A 91 -12.93 32.73 -8.29
N ASN A 92 -11.84 33.38 -7.85
CA ASN A 92 -10.74 33.76 -8.73
C ASN A 92 -9.83 32.55 -8.94
N VAL A 93 -9.60 32.18 -10.20
CA VAL A 93 -8.75 31.06 -10.57
C VAL A 93 -7.59 31.58 -11.40
N LYS A 94 -6.40 31.41 -10.86
CA LYS A 94 -5.13 31.75 -11.49
C LYS A 94 -4.65 30.58 -12.34
N ASP A 95 -4.19 30.88 -13.55
CA ASP A 95 -3.75 29.91 -14.56
C ASP A 95 -4.82 28.83 -14.83
N PRO A 96 -6.00 29.20 -15.36
CA PRO A 96 -7.14 28.30 -15.54
C PRO A 96 -6.84 27.14 -16.53
N PRO A 97 -7.68 26.09 -16.54
CA PRO A 97 -7.51 24.95 -17.46
C PRO A 97 -7.41 25.41 -18.93
N LEU A 98 -6.57 24.75 -19.71
CA LEU A 98 -6.29 25.15 -21.11
C LEU A 98 -7.39 24.76 -22.10
N GLY A 99 -8.57 24.36 -21.62
CA GLY A 99 -9.70 23.89 -22.41
C GLY A 99 -10.11 22.44 -22.08
N SER A 100 -11.11 21.95 -22.81
CA SER A 100 -11.64 20.61 -22.65
C SER A 100 -10.75 19.53 -23.26
N ALA A 101 -10.97 18.28 -22.85
CA ALA A 101 -10.41 17.11 -23.53
C ALA A 101 -11.45 15.99 -23.71
N ILE A 102 -11.26 15.15 -24.72
CA ILE A 102 -11.97 13.89 -24.89
C ILE A 102 -10.94 12.77 -24.77
N ILE A 103 -11.19 11.83 -23.86
CA ILE A 103 -10.44 10.59 -23.72
C ILE A 103 -11.19 9.48 -24.47
N VAL A 104 -10.48 8.83 -25.37
CA VAL A 104 -11.02 7.78 -26.24
C VAL A 104 -10.44 6.43 -25.85
N GLY A 105 -11.32 5.51 -25.47
CA GLY A 105 -11.01 4.11 -25.24
C GLY A 105 -11.30 3.24 -26.46
N ARG A 106 -11.55 1.95 -26.23
CA ARG A 106 -11.86 0.96 -27.28
C ARG A 106 -13.05 0.07 -26.94
N GLY A 107 -13.91 0.52 -26.04
CA GLY A 107 -15.09 -0.23 -25.70
C GLY A 107 -16.14 -0.21 -26.83
N PRO A 108 -17.11 -1.14 -26.79
CA PRO A 108 -18.06 -1.37 -27.88
C PRO A 108 -18.91 -0.14 -28.21
N SER A 109 -19.27 0.67 -27.20
CA SER A 109 -20.00 1.93 -27.37
C SER A 109 -19.44 2.87 -28.45
N LEU A 110 -18.11 2.89 -28.60
CA LEU A 110 -17.42 3.74 -29.56
C LEU A 110 -17.92 3.49 -31.00
N PHE A 111 -18.21 2.22 -31.30
CA PHE A 111 -18.70 1.76 -32.59
C PHE A 111 -20.22 1.81 -32.66
N GLU A 112 -20.91 1.36 -31.61
CA GLU A 112 -22.37 1.32 -31.53
C GLU A 112 -22.99 2.71 -31.74
N HIS A 113 -22.37 3.73 -31.16
CA HIS A 113 -22.84 5.11 -31.23
C HIS A 113 -22.10 5.97 -32.27
N LYS A 114 -21.18 5.36 -33.04
CA LYS A 114 -20.39 6.05 -34.09
C LYS A 114 -19.69 7.31 -33.58
N HIS A 115 -19.15 7.25 -32.37
CA HIS A 115 -18.58 8.41 -31.68
C HIS A 115 -17.41 9.05 -32.44
N CYS A 116 -16.59 8.26 -33.12
CA CYS A 116 -15.49 8.80 -33.93
C CYS A 116 -15.99 9.62 -35.14
N GLU A 117 -17.07 9.18 -35.81
CA GLU A 117 -17.69 9.93 -36.91
C GLU A 117 -18.31 11.23 -36.42
N MET A 118 -18.98 11.19 -35.26
CA MET A 118 -19.51 12.40 -34.61
C MET A 118 -18.39 13.38 -34.30
N LEU A 119 -17.28 12.89 -33.75
CA LEU A 119 -16.12 13.71 -33.42
C LEU A 119 -15.51 14.34 -34.68
N ALA A 120 -15.34 13.57 -35.77
CA ALA A 120 -14.84 14.06 -37.05
C ALA A 120 -15.68 15.21 -37.62
N ASN A 121 -17.01 15.10 -37.53
CA ASN A 121 -17.96 16.08 -38.07
C ASN A 121 -18.23 17.26 -37.12
N SER A 122 -17.76 17.18 -35.88
CA SER A 122 -18.09 18.17 -34.84
C SER A 122 -17.34 19.50 -34.99
N GLY A 123 -16.15 19.49 -35.59
CA GLY A 123 -15.23 20.63 -35.57
C GLY A 123 -14.67 20.96 -34.19
N TYR A 124 -14.72 20.02 -33.22
CA TYR A 124 -14.17 20.15 -31.87
C TYR A 124 -12.70 20.58 -31.89
N LYS A 125 -12.36 21.61 -31.10
CA LYS A 125 -11.01 22.20 -31.01
C LYS A 125 -10.28 21.88 -29.71
N GLY A 126 -10.95 21.25 -28.75
CA GLY A 126 -10.33 20.77 -27.53
C GLY A 126 -9.40 19.57 -27.79
N MET A 127 -8.73 19.13 -26.74
CA MET A 127 -7.69 18.10 -26.85
C MET A 127 -8.28 16.70 -27.00
N ILE A 128 -7.66 15.86 -27.83
CA ILE A 128 -8.03 14.46 -28.00
C ILE A 128 -6.90 13.58 -27.47
N VAL A 129 -7.23 12.80 -26.44
CA VAL A 129 -6.33 11.83 -25.81
C VAL A 129 -6.90 10.44 -26.05
N THR A 130 -6.09 9.48 -26.49
CA THR A 130 -6.56 8.11 -26.72
C THR A 130 -5.64 7.09 -26.08
N SER A 131 -6.17 5.93 -25.69
CA SER A 131 -5.32 4.76 -25.48
C SER A 131 -4.87 4.18 -26.82
N ASP A 132 -3.83 3.36 -26.79
CA ASP A 132 -3.40 2.50 -27.91
C ASP A 132 -4.57 1.74 -28.58
N GLY A 133 -5.51 1.22 -27.78
CA GLY A 133 -6.70 0.54 -28.26
C GLY A 133 -7.64 1.39 -29.12
N GLY A 134 -7.91 2.65 -28.74
CA GLY A 134 -8.82 3.55 -29.47
C GLY A 134 -8.17 4.28 -30.65
N PHE A 135 -6.84 4.15 -30.78
CA PHE A 135 -6.03 5.01 -31.64
C PHE A 135 -6.39 4.90 -33.12
N ILE A 136 -6.39 3.69 -33.69
CA ILE A 136 -6.63 3.52 -35.13
C ILE A 136 -8.06 3.87 -35.53
N THR A 137 -9.03 3.53 -34.69
CA THR A 137 -10.45 3.84 -34.96
C THR A 137 -10.68 5.35 -35.08
N LEU A 138 -9.96 6.18 -34.33
CA LEU A 138 -9.98 7.63 -34.52
C LEU A 138 -9.34 8.05 -35.85
N MET A 139 -8.16 7.52 -36.15
CA MET A 139 -7.41 7.87 -37.37
C MET A 139 -8.19 7.52 -38.64
N GLU A 140 -8.84 6.36 -38.68
CA GLU A 140 -9.67 5.92 -39.81
C GLU A 140 -10.93 6.79 -39.98
N ALA A 141 -11.46 7.33 -38.89
CA ALA A 141 -12.55 8.32 -38.94
C ALA A 141 -12.07 9.73 -39.36
N GLY A 142 -10.78 9.91 -39.65
CA GLY A 142 -10.19 11.21 -40.01
C GLY A 142 -9.88 12.11 -38.81
N VAL A 143 -9.88 11.57 -37.59
CA VAL A 143 -9.58 12.31 -36.35
C VAL A 143 -8.15 12.03 -35.91
N ILE A 144 -7.29 13.04 -35.96
CA ILE A 144 -5.90 12.94 -35.51
C ILE A 144 -5.85 13.28 -34.01
N PRO A 145 -5.48 12.35 -33.11
CA PRO A 145 -5.37 12.64 -31.68
C PRO A 145 -4.13 13.49 -31.37
N ASP A 146 -4.20 14.30 -30.32
CA ASP A 146 -3.07 15.07 -29.82
C ASP A 146 -2.10 14.18 -29.03
N VAL A 147 -2.66 13.26 -28.23
CA VAL A 147 -1.91 12.39 -27.32
C VAL A 147 -2.40 10.96 -27.41
N VAL A 148 -1.48 10.03 -27.58
CA VAL A 148 -1.71 8.58 -27.45
C VAL A 148 -1.02 8.12 -26.17
N VAL A 149 -1.73 7.41 -25.29
CA VAL A 149 -1.18 6.81 -24.07
C VAL A 149 -1.04 5.31 -24.27
N CYS A 150 0.19 4.80 -24.20
CA CYS A 150 0.49 3.39 -24.38
C CYS A 150 1.18 2.81 -23.15
N VAL A 151 0.59 1.76 -22.57
CA VAL A 151 1.15 1.06 -21.40
C VAL A 151 1.41 -0.42 -21.66
N ASP A 152 0.85 -0.97 -22.73
CA ASP A 152 0.92 -2.39 -23.04
C ASP A 152 2.27 -2.74 -23.71
N GLY A 153 2.87 -3.82 -23.22
CA GLY A 153 4.15 -4.33 -23.71
C GLY A 153 4.01 -5.38 -24.82
N ALA A 154 2.79 -5.77 -25.21
CA ALA A 154 2.57 -6.83 -26.17
C ALA A 154 2.99 -6.43 -27.60
N PRO A 155 3.66 -7.32 -28.36
CA PRO A 155 4.07 -7.04 -29.75
C PRO A 155 2.89 -6.70 -30.69
N ILE A 156 1.70 -7.24 -30.39
CA ILE A 156 0.49 -6.99 -31.19
C ILE A 156 0.10 -5.51 -31.23
N ILE A 157 0.54 -4.73 -30.25
CA ILE A 157 0.29 -3.28 -30.18
C ILE A 157 0.95 -2.53 -31.33
N LYS A 158 2.06 -3.06 -31.90
CA LYS A 158 2.75 -2.47 -33.07
C LYS A 158 1.81 -2.16 -34.21
N LYS A 159 0.80 -3.01 -34.45
CA LYS A 159 -0.15 -2.83 -35.57
C LYS A 159 -0.89 -1.49 -35.51
N TYR A 160 -1.11 -0.94 -34.31
CA TYR A 160 -1.78 0.36 -34.16
C TYR A 160 -0.86 1.54 -34.48
N PHE A 161 0.45 1.32 -34.57
CA PHE A 161 1.42 2.35 -34.94
C PHE A 161 1.90 2.15 -36.38
N ASP A 162 1.84 0.92 -36.90
CA ASP A 162 2.20 0.56 -38.28
C ASP A 162 1.01 0.70 -39.23
N HIS A 163 0.36 1.85 -39.21
CA HIS A 163 -0.83 2.13 -40.02
C HIS A 163 -0.54 3.28 -41.01
N PRO A 164 -1.08 3.25 -42.25
CA PRO A 164 -0.84 4.30 -43.24
C PRO A 164 -1.14 5.71 -42.74
N GLU A 165 -2.25 5.89 -42.03
CA GLU A 165 -2.62 7.20 -41.46
C GLU A 165 -1.65 7.66 -40.37
N VAL A 166 -1.10 6.73 -39.58
CA VAL A 166 -0.07 7.08 -38.58
C VAL A 166 1.22 7.47 -39.28
N LYS A 167 1.64 6.76 -40.34
CA LYS A 167 2.82 7.15 -41.14
C LYS A 167 2.66 8.55 -41.75
N LYS A 168 1.46 8.91 -42.17
CA LYS A 168 1.13 10.21 -42.76
C LYS A 168 1.05 11.34 -41.73
N HIS A 169 0.46 11.09 -40.57
CA HIS A 169 0.08 12.12 -39.60
C HIS A 169 0.82 12.05 -38.26
N GLY A 170 1.69 11.06 -38.05
CA GLY A 170 2.38 10.79 -36.79
C GLY A 170 3.19 11.96 -36.25
N HIS A 171 3.79 12.77 -37.14
CA HIS A 171 4.50 14.01 -36.77
C HIS A 171 3.67 15.02 -35.96
N LYS A 172 2.34 14.91 -35.98
CA LYS A 172 1.42 15.76 -35.22
C LYS A 172 1.08 15.20 -33.83
N ILE A 173 1.45 13.96 -33.54
CA ILE A 173 0.95 13.18 -32.40
C ILE A 173 2.03 13.04 -31.33
N LYS A 174 1.67 13.23 -30.06
CA LYS A 174 2.53 12.93 -28.92
C LYS A 174 2.22 11.53 -28.39
N LEU A 175 3.23 10.68 -28.25
CA LEU A 175 3.10 9.37 -27.61
C LEU A 175 3.59 9.46 -26.16
N VAL A 176 2.69 9.31 -25.20
CA VAL A 176 3.01 9.12 -23.78
C VAL A 176 3.09 7.63 -23.50
N CYS A 177 4.28 7.09 -23.30
CA CYS A 177 4.47 5.65 -23.21
C CYS A 177 5.22 5.19 -21.96
N ALA A 178 4.79 4.04 -21.45
CA ALA A 178 5.49 3.31 -20.41
C ALA A 178 6.90 2.90 -20.90
N THR A 179 7.89 2.94 -20.03
CA THR A 179 9.25 2.44 -20.36
C THR A 179 9.29 0.96 -20.77
N THR A 180 8.22 0.21 -20.52
CA THR A 180 8.08 -1.23 -20.80
C THR A 180 7.25 -1.57 -22.06
N ILE A 181 6.89 -0.57 -22.89
CA ILE A 181 6.19 -0.83 -24.16
C ILE A 181 7.04 -1.67 -25.11
N ASN A 182 6.42 -2.39 -26.05
CA ASN A 182 7.18 -3.14 -27.04
C ASN A 182 8.14 -2.22 -27.84
N HIS A 183 9.38 -2.66 -28.05
CA HIS A 183 10.39 -1.82 -28.70
C HIS A 183 10.03 -1.44 -30.15
N GLU A 184 9.39 -2.35 -30.88
CA GLU A 184 8.95 -2.07 -32.25
C GLU A 184 7.84 -1.03 -32.29
N VAL A 185 7.02 -0.90 -31.24
CA VAL A 185 6.04 0.21 -31.12
C VAL A 185 6.78 1.53 -31.08
N TYR A 186 7.84 1.63 -30.27
CA TYR A 186 8.69 2.83 -30.20
C TYR A 186 9.32 3.14 -31.57
N LEU A 187 9.96 2.17 -32.22
CA LEU A 187 10.62 2.38 -33.52
C LEU A 187 9.62 2.82 -34.59
N THR A 188 8.46 2.18 -34.64
CA THR A 188 7.40 2.49 -35.61
C THR A 188 6.83 3.89 -35.36
N ALA A 189 6.55 4.24 -34.11
CA ALA A 189 6.08 5.58 -33.74
C ALA A 189 7.11 6.67 -34.09
N LYS A 190 8.39 6.41 -33.81
CA LYS A 190 9.49 7.33 -34.12
C LYS A 190 9.65 7.51 -35.63
N ALA A 191 9.58 6.43 -36.41
CA ALA A 191 9.64 6.47 -37.88
C ALA A 191 8.46 7.23 -38.50
N ALA A 192 7.29 7.17 -37.87
CA ALA A 192 6.12 7.97 -38.24
C ALA A 192 6.23 9.46 -37.81
N GLY A 193 7.32 9.85 -37.14
CA GLY A 193 7.58 11.21 -36.68
C GLY A 193 6.94 11.58 -35.34
N MET A 194 6.35 10.64 -34.61
CA MET A 194 5.67 10.93 -33.35
C MET A 194 6.63 11.48 -32.27
N GLN A 195 6.11 12.37 -31.43
CA GLN A 195 6.87 12.96 -30.33
C GLN A 195 6.77 12.08 -29.08
N ILE A 196 7.87 11.43 -28.72
CA ILE A 196 7.91 10.41 -27.66
C ILE A 196 8.11 11.07 -26.29
N HIS A 197 7.30 10.67 -25.31
CA HIS A 197 7.34 11.13 -23.93
C HIS A 197 7.24 9.94 -22.97
N TRP A 198 8.35 9.63 -22.30
CA TRP A 198 8.45 8.47 -21.43
C TRP A 198 7.89 8.69 -20.02
N PHE A 199 7.29 7.65 -19.43
CA PHE A 199 7.05 7.53 -18.01
C PHE A 199 7.32 6.10 -17.52
N SER A 200 7.70 5.93 -16.25
CA SER A 200 7.89 4.62 -15.64
C SER A 200 6.62 4.18 -14.91
N PRO A 201 6.04 3.00 -15.23
CA PRO A 201 4.96 2.44 -14.43
C PRO A 201 5.46 2.07 -13.04
N ILE A 202 4.60 2.20 -12.03
CA ILE A 202 4.88 1.71 -10.68
C ILE A 202 4.48 0.23 -10.62
N PHE A 203 5.46 -0.68 -10.69
CA PHE A 203 5.24 -2.13 -10.62
C PHE A 203 5.31 -2.67 -9.21
N ASP A 204 6.18 -2.05 -8.43
CA ASP A 204 6.53 -2.45 -7.09
C ASP A 204 6.97 -1.23 -6.29
N ASP A 205 7.15 -1.51 -5.02
CA ASP A 205 7.66 -0.64 -4.00
C ASP A 205 9.07 -0.13 -4.35
N GLU A 206 9.24 1.17 -4.62
CA GLU A 206 10.48 1.71 -5.20
C GLU A 206 11.62 2.08 -4.24
N ARG A 207 11.43 1.97 -2.93
CA ARG A 207 12.55 2.12 -1.97
C ARG A 207 13.36 0.82 -1.94
N ASP A 208 12.71 -0.31 -2.22
CA ASP A 208 13.28 -1.65 -2.24
C ASP A 208 14.49 -1.67 -3.24
N ILE A 209 15.73 -2.05 -2.86
CA ILE A 209 16.94 -1.92 -3.74
C ILE A 209 16.94 -2.69 -5.09
N GLU A 210 16.59 -3.98 -5.13
CA GLU A 210 16.19 -4.76 -6.33
C GLU A 210 14.80 -4.37 -6.93
N SER A 211 14.20 -3.20 -6.58
CA SER A 211 12.83 -2.88 -7.05
C SER A 211 12.95 -2.67 -8.52
N PHE A 212 12.06 -3.28 -9.25
CA PHE A 212 12.03 -3.06 -10.67
C PHE A 212 11.74 -1.58 -10.97
N THR A 213 10.76 -0.97 -10.29
CA THR A 213 10.44 0.47 -10.40
C THR A 213 11.65 1.37 -10.08
N ARG A 214 12.43 1.04 -9.05
CA ARG A 214 13.65 1.78 -8.65
C ARG A 214 14.79 1.60 -9.64
N ILE A 215 15.07 0.35 -10.03
CA ILE A 215 16.11 0.00 -10.99
C ILE A 215 15.81 0.70 -12.31
N GLN A 216 14.56 0.68 -12.76
CA GLN A 216 14.14 1.40 -13.95
C GLN A 216 14.49 2.89 -13.84
N LYS A 217 14.07 3.57 -12.77
CA LYS A 217 14.41 4.98 -12.57
C LYS A 217 15.91 5.24 -12.66
N LEU A 218 16.73 4.48 -11.95
CA LEU A 218 18.19 4.65 -11.93
C LEU A 218 18.81 4.43 -13.32
N MET A 219 18.36 3.40 -14.03
CA MET A 219 18.85 3.09 -15.38
C MET A 219 18.48 4.18 -16.39
N THR A 220 17.38 4.91 -16.16
CA THR A 220 16.93 5.99 -17.06
C THR A 220 17.62 7.34 -16.85
N ILE A 221 18.48 7.50 -15.82
CA ILE A 221 19.22 8.75 -15.60
C ILE A 221 20.22 8.98 -16.75
N SER A 222 20.24 10.20 -17.27
CA SER A 222 21.13 10.63 -18.36
C SER A 222 21.37 12.13 -18.32
N GLU A 223 22.24 12.64 -19.20
CA GLU A 223 22.45 14.09 -19.37
C GLU A 223 21.16 14.80 -19.82
N ALA A 224 20.36 14.16 -20.68
CA ALA A 224 19.06 14.69 -21.11
C ALA A 224 17.98 14.61 -20.01
N ASN A 225 18.06 13.61 -19.12
CA ASN A 225 17.07 13.33 -18.09
C ASN A 225 17.75 13.13 -16.71
N ILE A 226 18.28 14.22 -16.14
CA ILE A 226 19.11 14.20 -14.93
C ILE A 226 18.42 13.63 -13.67
N HIS A 227 17.09 13.64 -13.65
CA HIS A 227 16.29 13.11 -12.55
C HIS A 227 15.72 11.70 -12.83
N GLY A 228 16.05 11.13 -13.99
CA GLY A 228 15.42 9.93 -14.53
C GLY A 228 13.98 10.18 -14.97
N VAL A 229 13.34 9.15 -15.50
CA VAL A 229 11.99 9.24 -16.04
C VAL A 229 10.94 9.34 -14.91
N PRO A 230 9.95 10.26 -14.98
CA PRO A 230 8.88 10.39 -14.00
C PRO A 230 7.99 9.13 -13.91
N ARG A 231 7.33 8.95 -12.77
CA ARG A 231 6.52 7.76 -12.45
C ARG A 231 5.05 8.11 -12.38
N LEU A 232 4.18 7.21 -12.83
CA LEU A 232 2.71 7.40 -12.79
C LEU A 232 2.00 6.15 -12.25
N ASN A 233 0.94 6.36 -11.45
CA ASN A 233 0.17 5.31 -10.77
C ASN A 233 -1.07 4.85 -11.58
N SER A 234 -1.46 3.57 -11.41
CA SER A 234 -2.48 2.87 -12.21
C SER A 234 -3.58 2.01 -11.49
N GLY A 235 -3.75 1.89 -10.13
CA GLY A 235 -4.99 1.29 -9.49
C GLY A 235 -5.16 1.01 -7.95
N GLY A 236 -6.33 1.27 -7.30
CA GLY A 236 -7.13 0.38 -6.36
C GLY A 236 -7.15 0.26 -4.79
N ASN A 237 -6.45 1.01 -3.89
CA ASN A 237 -6.21 0.60 -2.46
C ASN A 237 -6.50 1.66 -1.36
N CYS A 238 -7.36 1.43 -0.33
CA CYS A 238 -7.72 2.45 0.71
C CYS A 238 -7.92 1.90 2.17
N LEU A 239 -7.81 2.75 3.19
CA LEU A 239 -7.95 2.47 4.65
C LEU A 239 -8.97 3.38 5.35
N THR A 240 -9.58 3.01 6.48
CA THR A 240 -10.54 3.91 7.17
C THR A 240 -9.90 5.10 7.87
N GLY A 241 -10.64 6.21 8.00
CA GLY A 241 -10.17 7.45 8.60
C GLY A 241 -9.62 7.33 10.02
N ASP A 242 -10.15 6.41 10.83
CA ASP A 242 -9.68 6.13 12.20
C ASP A 242 -8.35 5.37 12.26
N THR A 243 -7.77 4.98 11.11
CA THR A 243 -6.49 4.29 11.03
C THR A 243 -5.35 5.15 11.53
N LEU A 244 -4.63 4.71 12.57
CA LEU A 244 -3.44 5.36 13.07
C LEU A 244 -2.23 5.07 12.17
N VAL A 245 -1.69 6.11 11.56
CA VAL A 245 -0.42 6.07 10.83
C VAL A 245 0.72 6.27 11.82
N MET A 246 1.71 5.38 11.78
CA MET A 246 2.86 5.46 12.68
C MET A 246 3.93 6.42 12.14
N GLY A 247 3.99 7.61 12.73
CA GLY A 247 5.02 8.60 12.46
C GLY A 247 6.33 8.35 13.22
N ASN A 248 7.37 9.12 12.88
CA ASN A 248 8.66 9.03 13.55
C ASN A 248 8.65 9.64 14.96
N SER A 249 8.08 10.85 15.07
CA SER A 249 8.06 11.66 16.29
C SER A 249 6.68 11.73 16.95
N HIS A 250 5.65 11.33 16.23
CA HIS A 250 4.25 11.38 16.67
C HIS A 250 3.43 10.35 15.89
N ILE A 251 2.18 10.15 16.28
CA ILE A 251 1.22 9.33 15.51
C ILE A 251 -0.03 10.16 15.23
N PHE A 252 -0.76 9.82 14.17
CA PHE A 252 -1.97 10.53 13.80
C PHE A 252 -2.94 9.58 13.10
N GLN A 253 -4.23 9.94 13.12
CA GLN A 253 -5.22 9.23 12.30
C GLN A 253 -5.03 9.62 10.82
N ILE A 254 -5.26 8.70 9.88
CA ILE A 254 -4.97 8.92 8.46
C ILE A 254 -5.78 10.08 7.86
N ASN A 255 -6.95 10.39 8.43
CA ASN A 255 -7.75 11.56 8.07
C ASN A 255 -7.18 12.88 8.61
N GLU A 256 -6.30 12.83 9.60
CA GLU A 256 -5.55 13.96 10.18
C GLU A 256 -4.16 14.12 9.54
N ALA A 257 -3.80 13.27 8.57
CA ALA A 257 -2.49 13.27 7.92
C ALA A 257 -2.25 14.56 7.12
N LEU A 258 -1.03 15.07 7.18
CA LEU A 258 -0.60 16.24 6.41
C LEU A 258 0.53 15.88 5.42
N ILE A 259 0.54 16.57 4.28
CA ILE A 259 1.68 16.52 3.36
C ILE A 259 2.91 17.07 4.10
N GLY A 260 4.03 16.35 4.03
CA GLY A 260 5.24 16.68 4.78
C GLY A 260 5.44 15.86 6.06
N ASP A 261 4.42 15.13 6.54
CA ASP A 261 4.57 14.29 7.73
C ASP A 261 5.59 13.16 7.49
N LYS A 262 6.46 12.95 8.47
CA LYS A 262 7.49 11.91 8.43
C LYS A 262 6.99 10.64 9.09
N ILE A 263 6.83 9.59 8.29
CA ILE A 263 6.28 8.32 8.73
C ILE A 263 7.22 7.15 8.56
N TRP A 264 6.94 6.09 9.32
CA TRP A 264 7.62 4.83 9.17
C TRP A 264 7.08 4.07 7.98
N THR A 265 8.02 3.52 7.24
CA THR A 265 7.77 2.66 6.10
C THR A 265 8.69 1.46 6.19
N PHE A 266 8.34 0.36 5.53
CA PHE A 266 9.10 -0.87 5.64
C PHE A 266 9.84 -1.14 4.34
N ASN A 267 11.14 -1.39 4.40
CA ASN A 267 11.94 -1.79 3.25
C ASN A 267 12.05 -3.32 3.21
N PRO A 268 11.33 -4.00 2.28
CA PRO A 268 11.30 -5.45 2.24
C PRO A 268 12.66 -6.10 2.01
N LYS A 269 13.62 -5.40 1.39
CA LYS A 269 14.95 -5.95 1.02
C LYS A 269 15.86 -6.22 2.18
N ASN A 270 16.07 -5.19 2.98
CA ASN A 270 16.91 -5.27 4.18
C ASN A 270 16.06 -5.65 5.41
N SER A 271 14.73 -5.74 5.26
CA SER A 271 13.79 -6.03 6.34
C SER A 271 13.91 -5.05 7.50
N VAL A 272 14.21 -3.77 7.20
CA VAL A 272 14.29 -2.68 8.17
C VAL A 272 13.19 -1.64 7.91
N PHE A 273 12.88 -0.86 8.93
CA PHE A 273 11.97 0.27 8.78
C PHE A 273 12.78 1.53 8.49
N GLU A 274 12.28 2.36 7.58
CA GLU A 274 12.92 3.58 7.10
C GLU A 274 11.92 4.74 7.14
N LYS A 275 12.44 5.95 7.34
CA LYS A 275 11.64 7.18 7.37
C LYS A 275 11.28 7.59 5.94
N SER A 276 10.10 8.15 5.78
CA SER A 276 9.66 8.74 4.51
C SER A 276 8.68 9.86 4.75
N THR A 277 8.61 10.79 3.81
CA THR A 277 7.66 11.90 3.85
C THR A 277 6.37 11.52 3.14
N ILE A 278 5.22 11.95 3.66
CA ILE A 278 3.94 11.92 2.95
C ILE A 278 3.97 12.99 1.85
N THR A 279 3.73 12.57 0.60
CA THR A 279 3.64 13.45 -0.58
C THR A 279 2.21 13.81 -0.95
N GLN A 280 1.24 12.98 -0.54
CA GLN A 280 -0.16 13.19 -0.86
C GLN A 280 -1.05 12.54 0.21
N VAL A 281 -2.13 13.22 0.56
CA VAL A 281 -3.21 12.69 1.40
C VAL A 281 -4.50 12.75 0.61
N SER A 282 -5.19 11.62 0.51
CA SER A 282 -6.34 11.45 -0.36
C SER A 282 -7.52 10.85 0.43
N PRO A 283 -8.51 11.66 0.87
CA PRO A 283 -9.86 11.22 1.29
C PRO A 283 -10.69 10.46 0.23
N GLN A 284 -10.73 9.13 0.30
CA GLN A 284 -11.32 8.17 -0.67
C GLN A 284 -12.86 8.13 -0.55
N GLY A 285 -13.42 8.83 0.44
CA GLY A 285 -14.86 8.90 0.67
C GLY A 285 -15.36 7.55 1.16
N VAL A 286 -16.64 7.24 0.99
CA VAL A 286 -17.24 6.05 1.62
C VAL A 286 -17.08 4.81 0.73
N ASN A 287 -16.50 3.73 1.27
CA ASN A 287 -16.40 2.41 0.63
C ASN A 287 -16.78 1.27 1.56
N ASP A 288 -17.02 0.08 0.99
CA ASP A 288 -17.15 -1.16 1.77
C ASP A 288 -15.81 -1.55 2.40
N VAL A 289 -15.84 -1.68 3.72
CA VAL A 289 -14.65 -1.90 4.53
C VAL A 289 -14.73 -3.24 5.23
N PHE A 290 -13.57 -3.89 5.33
CA PHE A 290 -13.38 -5.15 6.02
C PHE A 290 -12.43 -4.93 7.20
N GLU A 291 -12.85 -5.35 8.39
CA GLU A 291 -11.99 -5.44 9.56
C GLU A 291 -11.15 -6.70 9.46
N LEU A 292 -9.85 -6.52 9.21
CA LEU A 292 -8.83 -7.53 9.43
C LEU A 292 -8.38 -7.49 10.89
N ARG A 293 -8.60 -8.60 11.60
CA ARG A 293 -8.15 -8.77 12.99
C ARG A 293 -7.07 -9.85 13.03
N THR A 294 -5.88 -9.48 13.45
CA THR A 294 -4.83 -10.41 13.87
C THR A 294 -4.92 -10.66 15.38
N ARG A 295 -4.00 -11.45 15.94
CA ARG A 295 -3.97 -11.71 17.39
C ARG A 295 -3.82 -10.42 18.20
N THR A 296 -3.08 -9.45 17.68
CA THR A 296 -2.68 -8.23 18.40
C THR A 296 -2.98 -6.93 17.65
N ARG A 297 -3.43 -6.98 16.38
CA ARG A 297 -3.74 -5.81 15.55
C ARG A 297 -5.13 -5.91 14.94
N ILE A 298 -5.70 -4.75 14.65
CA ILE A 298 -6.92 -4.59 13.88
C ILE A 298 -6.66 -3.49 12.87
N LEU A 299 -6.98 -3.73 11.60
CA LEU A 299 -7.00 -2.72 10.57
C LEU A 299 -8.25 -2.88 9.72
N LYS A 300 -8.85 -1.76 9.38
CA LYS A 300 -10.03 -1.69 8.53
C LYS A 300 -9.60 -1.14 7.17
N ALA A 301 -9.85 -1.92 6.13
CA ALA A 301 -9.40 -1.57 4.78
C ALA A 301 -10.40 -2.03 3.73
N THR A 302 -10.28 -1.49 2.52
CA THR A 302 -11.04 -1.97 1.38
C THR A 302 -10.58 -3.38 1.00
N LYS A 303 -11.47 -4.15 0.38
CA LYS A 303 -11.23 -5.56 0.00
C LYS A 303 -9.94 -5.78 -0.81
N ASN A 304 -9.55 -4.79 -1.60
CA ASN A 304 -8.38 -4.85 -2.48
C ASN A 304 -7.12 -4.29 -1.83
N HIS A 305 -7.18 -3.75 -0.61
CA HIS A 305 -5.98 -3.21 0.04
C HIS A 305 -4.94 -4.31 0.30
N ARG A 306 -3.67 -4.05 0.01
CA ARG A 306 -2.59 -5.05 0.10
C ARG A 306 -1.87 -4.98 1.45
N PHE A 307 -1.62 -6.17 2.01
CA PHE A 307 -0.91 -6.38 3.27
C PHE A 307 0.34 -7.22 3.00
N LEU A 308 1.41 -6.96 3.75
CA LEU A 308 2.63 -7.76 3.61
C LEU A 308 2.50 -9.07 4.41
N THR A 309 2.34 -10.21 3.75
CA THR A 309 2.16 -11.53 4.38
C THR A 309 3.44 -12.35 4.41
N LEU A 310 3.69 -13.07 5.50
CA LEU A 310 4.76 -14.05 5.63
C LEU A 310 4.31 -15.39 5.07
N GLN A 311 4.67 -15.63 3.82
CA GLN A 311 4.43 -16.89 3.17
C GLN A 311 5.63 -17.81 3.35
N THR A 312 5.37 -19.09 3.61
CA THR A 312 6.40 -20.10 3.37
C THR A 312 6.36 -20.33 1.87
N PRO A 313 7.39 -19.93 1.11
CA PRO A 313 7.37 -20.10 -0.33
C PRO A 313 7.18 -21.58 -0.60
N LYS A 314 6.11 -21.90 -1.33
CA LYS A 314 5.95 -23.21 -1.93
C LYS A 314 7.20 -23.47 -2.77
N LEU A 315 7.76 -24.67 -2.69
CA LEU A 315 8.89 -25.03 -3.55
C LEU A 315 8.39 -25.00 -4.99
N THR A 316 8.70 -23.92 -5.68
CA THR A 316 8.42 -23.77 -7.10
C THR A 316 9.46 -24.54 -7.89
N TYR A 317 9.10 -24.98 -9.09
CA TYR A 317 10.01 -25.69 -10.00
C TYR A 317 11.35 -24.93 -10.17
N HIS A 318 11.27 -23.60 -10.34
CA HIS A 318 12.43 -22.73 -10.44
C HIS A 318 13.35 -22.75 -9.20
N ARG A 319 12.76 -22.78 -7.98
CA ARG A 319 13.55 -22.87 -6.74
C ARG A 319 14.13 -24.26 -6.51
N LEU A 320 13.43 -25.31 -6.94
CA LEU A 320 13.94 -26.68 -7.01
C LEU A 320 15.15 -26.77 -7.92
N THR A 321 15.08 -26.13 -9.10
CA THR A 321 16.20 -26.05 -10.04
C THR A 321 17.39 -25.34 -9.38
N ILE A 322 17.22 -24.13 -8.85
CA ILE A 322 18.32 -23.39 -8.20
C ILE A 322 18.96 -24.19 -7.06
N LEU A 323 18.16 -24.91 -6.26
CA LEU A 323 18.68 -25.77 -5.19
C LEU A 323 19.55 -26.89 -5.73
N ALA A 324 19.07 -27.58 -6.76
CA ALA A 324 19.81 -28.67 -7.41
C ALA A 324 21.14 -28.14 -7.99
N GLN A 325 21.13 -26.95 -8.59
CA GLN A 325 22.33 -26.29 -9.12
C GLN A 325 23.37 -25.97 -8.02
N GLN A 326 22.92 -25.52 -6.85
CA GLN A 326 23.80 -25.21 -5.72
C GLN A 326 24.42 -26.48 -5.13
N LEU A 327 23.60 -27.51 -4.90
CA LEU A 327 24.03 -28.83 -4.42
C LEU A 327 25.08 -29.47 -5.34
N ILE A 328 24.89 -29.34 -6.65
CA ILE A 328 25.82 -29.81 -7.69
C ILE A 328 27.16 -29.07 -7.63
N ARG A 329 27.14 -27.75 -7.46
CA ARG A 329 28.37 -26.94 -7.35
C ARG A 329 29.15 -27.28 -6.10
N GLU A 330 28.47 -27.46 -4.97
CA GLU A 330 29.12 -27.81 -3.69
C GLU A 330 29.72 -29.23 -3.75
N GLN A 331 29.02 -30.20 -4.33
CA GLN A 331 29.58 -31.56 -4.52
C GLN A 331 30.77 -31.59 -5.49
N ARG A 332 30.71 -30.85 -6.60
CA ARG A 332 31.84 -30.72 -7.54
C ARG A 332 33.09 -30.17 -6.84
N LYS A 333 32.91 -29.22 -5.93
CA LYS A 333 34.00 -28.62 -5.14
C LYS A 333 34.56 -29.62 -4.11
N LYS A 334 33.69 -30.41 -3.46
CA LYS A 334 34.07 -31.40 -2.44
C LYS A 334 34.78 -32.63 -3.02
N LEU A 335 34.32 -33.12 -4.18
CA LEU A 335 34.88 -34.30 -4.87
C LEU A 335 36.05 -33.97 -5.82
N LYS A 336 36.48 -32.71 -5.90
CA LYS A 336 37.54 -32.22 -6.81
C LYS A 336 37.34 -32.63 -8.28
N ILE A 337 36.10 -32.73 -8.74
CA ILE A 337 35.78 -33.14 -10.11
C ILE A 337 36.17 -32.03 -11.09
N THR A 338 37.28 -32.25 -11.82
CA THR A 338 37.82 -31.34 -12.82
C THR A 338 37.05 -31.44 -14.14
N ARG A 339 37.25 -30.45 -15.02
CA ARG A 339 36.63 -30.46 -16.35
C ARG A 339 37.12 -31.65 -17.20
N ASN A 340 38.36 -32.11 -16.96
CA ASN A 340 38.96 -33.25 -17.66
C ASN A 340 38.31 -34.57 -17.25
N PHE A 341 38.01 -34.77 -15.97
CA PHE A 341 37.31 -35.98 -15.49
C PHE A 341 35.96 -36.19 -16.20
N ILE A 342 35.23 -35.11 -16.46
CA ILE A 342 33.94 -35.17 -17.16
C ILE A 342 34.13 -35.54 -18.65
N LEU A 343 35.18 -35.02 -19.30
CA LEU A 343 35.48 -35.31 -20.71
C LEU A 343 35.94 -36.76 -20.91
N GLU A 344 36.76 -37.26 -19.99
CA GLU A 344 37.29 -38.62 -19.97
C GLU A 344 36.17 -39.65 -19.69
N TYR A 345 35.30 -39.37 -18.71
CA TYR A 345 34.14 -40.22 -18.40
C TYR A 345 33.09 -40.28 -19.52
N CYS A 346 32.96 -39.20 -20.32
CA CYS A 346 32.09 -39.18 -21.50
C CYS A 346 32.72 -39.85 -22.73
N GLY A 347 33.94 -40.39 -22.64
CA GLY A 347 34.65 -41.03 -23.75
C GLY A 347 35.07 -40.06 -24.86
N ILE A 348 35.31 -38.78 -24.56
CA ILE A 348 35.61 -37.74 -25.55
C ILE A 348 37.11 -37.45 -25.57
N ASN A 349 37.84 -38.02 -26.53
CA ASN A 349 39.31 -37.96 -26.59
C ASN A 349 39.90 -36.72 -27.28
N SER A 350 39.12 -35.94 -28.06
CA SER A 350 39.52 -34.58 -28.46
C SER A 350 38.34 -33.78 -29.04
N LEU A 351 38.41 -32.45 -28.98
CA LEU A 351 37.39 -31.53 -29.51
C LEU A 351 37.30 -31.47 -31.05
N HIS A 352 38.12 -32.22 -31.79
CA HIS A 352 38.25 -32.08 -33.24
C HIS A 352 37.34 -32.98 -34.09
N THR A 353 36.70 -34.01 -33.52
CA THR A 353 35.85 -34.95 -34.27
C THR A 353 34.35 -34.61 -34.16
N PHE A 354 34.00 -33.37 -34.45
CA PHE A 354 32.61 -32.94 -34.67
C PHE A 354 32.55 -32.02 -35.92
N LYS A 355 32.87 -32.58 -37.10
CA LYS A 355 32.65 -31.90 -38.39
C LYS A 355 31.13 -31.80 -38.63
N GLY A 356 30.53 -30.69 -38.20
CA GLY A 356 29.14 -30.37 -38.48
C GLY A 356 28.52 -29.31 -37.57
N ILE A 357 29.07 -29.09 -36.37
CA ILE A 357 28.62 -28.02 -35.47
C ILE A 357 29.84 -27.24 -34.98
N GLN A 358 30.07 -26.06 -35.55
CA GLN A 358 31.01 -25.10 -34.97
C GLN A 358 30.50 -24.64 -33.60
N LEU A 359 30.87 -25.35 -32.54
CA LEU A 359 30.75 -24.87 -31.16
C LEU A 359 31.79 -23.77 -30.93
N ARG A 360 31.48 -22.54 -31.34
CA ARG A 360 32.17 -21.35 -30.84
C ARG A 360 31.98 -21.28 -29.31
N LYS A 361 32.99 -21.70 -28.54
CA LYS A 361 33.20 -21.40 -27.11
C LYS A 361 31.93 -21.25 -26.24
N ARG A 362 30.92 -22.12 -26.36
CA ARG A 362 29.73 -22.07 -25.49
C ARG A 362 29.87 -23.04 -24.32
N ARG A 363 29.68 -22.49 -23.11
CA ARG A 363 29.58 -23.21 -21.82
C ARG A 363 28.57 -24.36 -21.97
N ILE A 364 28.90 -25.54 -21.44
CA ILE A 364 27.93 -26.63 -21.22
C ILE A 364 26.74 -26.04 -20.46
N HIS A 365 25.53 -26.18 -21.02
CA HIS A 365 24.34 -25.59 -20.43
C HIS A 365 23.97 -26.34 -19.13
N HIS A 366 23.49 -25.62 -18.13
CA HIS A 366 23.30 -26.15 -16.76
C HIS A 366 22.33 -27.34 -16.68
N SER A 367 21.40 -27.44 -17.64
CA SER A 367 20.45 -28.55 -17.82
C SER A 367 21.13 -29.85 -18.29
N GLN A 368 22.16 -29.76 -19.13
CA GLN A 368 22.93 -30.93 -19.59
C GLN A 368 23.84 -31.46 -18.47
N LEU A 369 24.31 -30.58 -17.58
CA LEU A 369 25.09 -30.95 -16.39
C LEU A 369 24.23 -31.68 -15.34
N LEU A 370 22.96 -31.26 -15.17
CA LEU A 370 21.96 -31.93 -14.33
C LEU A 370 21.67 -33.35 -14.81
N LEU A 371 21.54 -33.54 -16.13
CA LEU A 371 21.34 -34.85 -16.75
C LEU A 371 22.55 -35.77 -16.53
N LEU A 372 23.76 -35.24 -16.75
CA LEU A 372 25.04 -35.94 -16.55
C LEU A 372 25.26 -36.38 -15.10
N LEU A 373 24.88 -35.56 -14.12
CA LEU A 373 25.02 -35.87 -12.70
C LEU A 373 23.93 -36.81 -12.18
N GLY A 374 22.75 -36.84 -12.82
CA GLY A 374 21.73 -37.86 -12.61
C GLY A 374 22.22 -39.26 -13.04
N CYS A 375 22.92 -39.36 -14.17
CA CYS A 375 23.50 -40.61 -14.65
C CYS A 375 24.63 -41.17 -13.77
N LEU A 376 25.34 -40.31 -13.03
CA LEU A 376 26.52 -40.67 -12.24
C LEU A 376 26.20 -41.33 -10.88
N LYS A 377 24.92 -41.43 -10.47
CA LYS A 377 24.47 -42.05 -9.19
C LYS A 377 25.27 -41.64 -7.93
N ILE A 378 25.85 -40.43 -7.91
CA ILE A 378 26.67 -39.97 -6.77
C ILE A 378 25.75 -39.67 -5.57
N PRO A 379 25.91 -40.35 -4.42
CA PRO A 379 25.08 -40.12 -3.24
C PRO A 379 25.41 -38.76 -2.58
N PHE A 380 24.41 -38.15 -1.96
CA PHE A 380 24.59 -36.92 -1.19
C PHE A 380 24.90 -37.21 0.27
N SER A 381 25.64 -36.32 0.96
CA SER A 381 25.58 -36.37 2.42
C SER A 381 24.21 -35.86 2.87
N LYS A 382 23.55 -36.63 3.73
CA LYS A 382 22.28 -36.29 4.38
C LYS A 382 22.24 -34.86 4.93
N GLU A 383 23.36 -34.38 5.45
CA GLU A 383 23.53 -33.02 5.98
C GLU A 383 23.36 -31.93 4.91
N LEU A 384 23.89 -32.14 3.69
CA LEU A 384 23.83 -31.18 2.59
C LEU A 384 22.39 -31.03 2.07
N ILE A 385 21.68 -32.16 1.99
CA ILE A 385 20.26 -32.22 1.64
C ILE A 385 19.42 -31.48 2.70
N GLU A 386 19.61 -31.81 3.98
CA GLU A 386 18.84 -31.20 5.07
C GLU A 386 19.08 -29.68 5.16
N ASP A 387 20.29 -29.20 4.88
CA ASP A 387 20.60 -27.76 4.88
C ASP A 387 19.98 -27.03 3.68
N SER A 388 20.02 -27.63 2.48
CA SER A 388 19.44 -27.02 1.28
C SER A 388 17.91 -26.97 1.32
N ILE A 389 17.24 -28.00 1.86
CA ILE A 389 15.79 -27.97 2.11
C ILE A 389 15.43 -26.86 3.12
N LYS A 390 16.23 -26.71 4.19
CA LYS A 390 16.03 -25.64 5.16
C LYS A 390 16.15 -24.25 4.51
N ARG A 391 17.11 -24.05 3.59
CA ARG A 391 17.32 -22.79 2.87
C ARG A 391 16.18 -22.45 1.89
N SER A 392 15.63 -23.42 1.15
CA SER A 392 14.52 -23.16 0.20
C SER A 392 13.17 -22.90 0.84
N ARG A 393 12.94 -23.46 2.03
CA ARG A 393 11.72 -23.24 2.82
C ARG A 393 11.82 -21.99 3.71
N LYS A 394 12.81 -21.12 3.48
CA LYS A 394 12.94 -19.85 4.20
C LYS A 394 11.74 -18.97 3.85
N ARG A 395 10.97 -18.60 4.88
CA ARG A 395 9.75 -17.80 4.73
C ARG A 395 10.10 -16.42 4.17
N ILE A 396 9.29 -15.93 3.24
CA ILE A 396 9.44 -14.63 2.58
C ILE A 396 8.21 -13.76 2.85
N LEU A 397 8.39 -12.45 2.75
CA LEU A 397 7.31 -11.48 2.82
C LEU A 397 6.80 -11.19 1.41
N VAL A 398 5.48 -11.18 1.22
CA VAL A 398 4.82 -11.01 -0.08
C VAL A 398 3.59 -10.12 0.09
N TRP A 399 3.36 -9.18 -0.82
CA TRP A 399 2.14 -8.38 -0.83
C TRP A 399 0.93 -9.25 -1.21
N THR A 400 -0.14 -9.19 -0.42
CA THR A 400 -1.35 -10.01 -0.59
C THR A 400 -2.57 -9.13 -0.38
N HIS A 401 -3.55 -9.20 -1.28
CA HIS A 401 -4.79 -8.45 -1.14
C HIS A 401 -5.59 -8.96 0.06
N LEU A 402 -6.33 -8.07 0.73
CA LEU A 402 -7.13 -8.44 1.89
C LEU A 402 -8.12 -9.58 1.60
N CYS A 403 -8.71 -9.61 0.41
CA CYS A 403 -9.60 -10.70 0.00
C CYS A 403 -8.96 -12.08 -0.06
N ASP A 404 -7.65 -12.15 -0.26
CA ASP A 404 -6.95 -13.41 -0.44
C ASP A 404 -6.28 -13.91 0.84
N ILE A 405 -6.22 -13.06 1.87
CA ILE A 405 -5.71 -13.41 3.19
C ILE A 405 -6.68 -14.36 3.88
N LYS A 406 -6.15 -15.45 4.44
CA LYS A 406 -6.92 -16.47 5.16
C LYS A 406 -6.65 -16.41 6.65
N ILE A 407 -7.60 -16.92 7.44
CA ILE A 407 -7.40 -17.12 8.89
C ILE A 407 -6.18 -18.02 9.10
N GLY A 408 -5.26 -17.58 9.97
CA GLY A 408 -4.00 -18.25 10.24
C GLY A 408 -2.81 -17.77 9.42
N ASP A 409 -3.04 -17.03 8.33
CA ASP A 409 -1.97 -16.34 7.60
C ASP A 409 -1.27 -15.34 8.52
N ARG A 410 -0.01 -15.06 8.22
CA ARG A 410 0.82 -14.21 9.06
C ARG A 410 1.11 -12.92 8.33
N ILE A 411 0.85 -11.79 8.95
CA ILE A 411 1.05 -10.45 8.38
C ILE A 411 2.20 -9.76 9.09
N ALA A 412 3.01 -9.02 8.34
CA ALA A 412 4.09 -8.21 8.85
C ALA A 412 3.55 -7.05 9.71
N ILE A 413 4.11 -6.93 10.91
CA ILE A 413 3.70 -5.93 11.88
C ILE A 413 4.93 -5.21 12.43
N LEU A 414 4.73 -3.96 12.84
CA LEU A 414 5.68 -3.26 13.70
C LEU A 414 5.56 -3.84 15.12
N GLN A 415 6.69 -4.33 15.63
CA GLN A 415 6.81 -4.94 16.95
C GLN A 415 7.44 -4.01 17.98
N LYS A 416 8.31 -3.10 17.55
CA LYS A 416 9.01 -2.11 18.37
C LYS A 416 9.34 -0.91 17.48
N ASP A 417 9.42 0.27 18.07
CA ASP A 417 10.01 1.47 17.46
C ASP A 417 11.36 1.13 16.79
N PRO A 418 11.53 1.45 15.49
CA PRO A 418 12.80 1.24 14.79
C PRO A 418 13.93 2.15 15.29
N GLU A 419 13.61 3.33 15.83
CA GLU A 419 14.60 4.29 16.31
C GLU A 419 14.98 4.00 17.77
N THR A 420 16.28 3.91 18.05
CA THR A 420 16.80 3.59 19.39
C THR A 420 17.25 4.80 20.19
N GLU A 421 17.48 5.94 19.54
CA GLU A 421 18.03 7.16 20.14
C GLU A 421 17.03 8.30 20.03
N HIS A 422 16.20 8.44 21.05
CA HIS A 422 15.34 9.60 21.26
C HIS A 422 15.95 10.48 22.34
N ARG A 423 15.78 11.80 22.24
CA ARG A 423 16.23 12.76 23.25
C ARG A 423 15.08 13.16 24.18
N PRO A 424 15.37 13.50 25.46
CA PRO A 424 14.36 14.11 26.33
C PRO A 424 13.69 15.31 25.66
N PHE A 425 12.38 15.45 25.87
CA PHE A 425 11.65 16.64 25.43
C PHE A 425 11.99 17.82 26.34
N PHE A 426 12.13 19.01 25.78
CA PHE A 426 12.38 20.24 26.53
C PHE A 426 11.06 20.95 26.84
N VAL A 427 10.77 21.16 28.12
CA VAL A 427 9.58 21.87 28.60
C VAL A 427 9.99 23.30 28.93
N ASP A 428 9.39 24.26 28.22
CA ASP A 428 9.66 25.68 28.44
C ASP A 428 9.38 26.09 29.90
N GLY A 429 10.34 26.80 30.50
CA GLY A 429 10.28 27.22 31.90
C GLY A 429 10.44 26.12 32.96
N PHE A 430 10.77 24.88 32.57
CA PHE A 430 11.02 23.74 33.47
C PHE A 430 12.34 23.00 33.16
N GLY A 431 12.65 22.74 31.89
CA GLY A 431 13.87 22.06 31.44
C GLY A 431 13.60 20.73 30.73
N GLU A 432 14.63 19.90 30.61
CA GLU A 432 14.50 18.56 30.02
C GLU A 432 13.62 17.65 30.87
N THR A 433 12.77 16.88 30.20
CA THR A 433 11.97 15.82 30.83
C THR A 433 12.87 14.77 31.48
N THR A 434 12.42 14.22 32.61
CA THR A 434 13.08 13.14 33.36
C THR A 434 12.14 11.95 33.53
N ASP A 435 12.66 10.78 33.91
CA ASP A 435 11.82 9.61 34.20
C ASP A 435 10.81 9.91 35.32
N ASP A 436 11.20 10.67 36.35
CA ASP A 436 10.32 11.06 37.45
C ASP A 436 9.20 12.01 37.00
N PHE A 437 9.54 13.01 36.19
CA PHE A 437 8.54 13.88 35.56
C PHE A 437 7.57 13.05 34.71
N MET A 438 8.08 12.14 33.86
CA MET A 438 7.22 11.33 33.00
C MET A 438 6.32 10.37 33.79
N ARG A 439 6.79 9.83 34.93
CA ARG A 439 5.97 9.05 35.84
C ARG A 439 4.84 9.86 36.48
N ILE A 440 5.06 11.16 36.73
CA ILE A 440 4.00 12.08 37.15
C ILE A 440 3.00 12.31 36.01
N ILE A 441 3.47 12.57 34.79
CA ILE A 441 2.59 12.80 33.63
C ILE A 441 1.73 11.57 33.34
N GLY A 442 2.29 10.37 33.47
CA GLY A 442 1.56 9.10 33.38
C GLY A 442 0.40 9.02 34.37
N ALA A 443 0.68 9.25 35.66
CA ALA A 443 -0.36 9.27 36.68
C ALA A 443 -1.40 10.37 36.47
N PHE A 444 -0.99 11.49 35.89
CA PHE A 444 -1.88 12.62 35.64
C PHE A 444 -2.88 12.30 34.52
N ILE A 445 -2.45 11.57 33.49
CA ILE A 445 -3.35 11.12 32.42
C ILE A 445 -4.43 10.18 32.97
N GLY A 446 -4.10 9.34 33.95
CA GLY A 446 -5.11 8.54 34.65
C GLY A 446 -5.98 9.39 35.56
N ASP A 447 -5.52 9.59 36.80
CA ASP A 447 -6.28 10.17 37.90
C ASP A 447 -6.07 11.68 38.11
N GLY A 448 -5.37 12.35 37.19
CA GLY A 448 -5.07 13.77 37.31
C GLY A 448 -6.14 14.71 36.77
N TRP A 449 -6.23 15.89 37.37
CA TRP A 449 -6.92 17.05 36.81
C TRP A 449 -6.16 18.35 37.12
N LEU A 450 -6.40 19.39 36.31
CA LEU A 450 -6.01 20.75 36.63
C LEU A 450 -7.22 21.65 36.83
N ARG A 451 -6.99 22.76 37.51
CA ARG A 451 -7.94 23.86 37.61
C ARG A 451 -7.19 25.18 37.46
N LEU A 452 -7.64 26.02 36.54
CA LEU A 452 -7.26 27.43 36.45
C LEU A 452 -8.44 28.27 36.96
N ARG A 453 -8.23 29.06 38.02
CA ARG A 453 -9.26 29.86 38.67
C ARG A 453 -9.33 31.25 38.03
N LYS A 454 -10.54 31.79 37.83
CA LYS A 454 -10.76 33.14 37.28
C LYS A 454 -10.09 34.24 38.11
N THR A 455 -9.92 34.02 39.41
CA THR A 455 -9.27 34.93 40.37
C THR A 455 -7.73 34.89 40.31
N GLY A 456 -7.13 34.15 39.36
CA GLY A 456 -5.69 34.17 39.12
C GLY A 456 -4.87 33.03 39.74
N GLY A 457 -5.51 32.05 40.38
CA GLY A 457 -4.84 30.84 40.93
C GLY A 457 -4.84 29.63 39.99
N GLY A 458 -3.96 28.66 40.21
CA GLY A 458 -3.94 27.40 39.48
C GLY A 458 -3.59 26.21 40.37
N GLU A 459 -4.00 25.02 39.95
CA GLU A 459 -3.88 23.80 40.72
C GLU A 459 -3.74 22.59 39.79
N ILE A 460 -2.86 21.65 40.15
CA ILE A 460 -2.81 20.30 39.59
C ILE A 460 -3.00 19.28 40.72
N SER A 461 -3.79 18.24 40.48
CA SER A 461 -4.19 17.30 41.52
C SER A 461 -4.38 15.89 40.98
N PHE A 462 -4.31 14.89 41.87
CA PHE A 462 -4.40 13.46 41.58
C PHE A 462 -5.31 12.77 42.59
N ALA A 463 -6.20 11.90 42.12
CA ALA A 463 -7.15 11.16 42.97
C ALA A 463 -6.51 9.94 43.66
N PHE A 464 -5.56 10.17 44.57
CA PHE A 464 -4.97 9.12 45.42
C PHE A 464 -5.53 9.22 46.85
N PRO A 465 -6.67 8.59 47.20
CA PRO A 465 -7.36 8.82 48.47
C PRO A 465 -6.62 8.28 49.70
N ALA A 466 -6.90 8.87 50.87
CA ALA A 466 -6.46 8.42 52.18
C ALA A 466 -7.49 7.53 52.90
N PHE A 467 -8.77 7.59 52.49
CA PHE A 467 -9.88 6.88 53.15
C PHE A 467 -10.86 6.30 52.10
N PRO A 468 -11.52 5.14 52.33
CA PRO A 468 -11.49 4.26 53.52
C PRO A 468 -10.25 3.36 53.62
N ARG A 469 -9.44 3.28 52.56
CA ARG A 469 -8.11 2.65 52.59
C ARG A 469 -7.14 3.59 51.87
N GLU A 470 -6.01 3.88 52.51
CA GLU A 470 -4.97 4.70 51.91
C GLU A 470 -4.45 4.03 50.63
N ASP A 471 -4.46 4.78 49.53
CA ASP A 471 -3.91 4.32 48.27
C ASP A 471 -2.40 4.05 48.41
N LYS A 472 -1.94 2.89 47.92
CA LYS A 472 -0.54 2.47 48.04
C LYS A 472 0.43 3.43 47.33
N SER A 473 -0.04 4.11 46.29
CA SER A 473 0.72 5.08 45.51
C SER A 473 0.79 6.45 46.18
N ARG A 474 -0.10 6.78 47.14
CA ARG A 474 -0.23 8.13 47.72
C ARG A 474 1.09 8.68 48.29
N LYS A 475 1.74 7.95 49.20
CA LYS A 475 3.02 8.37 49.81
C LYS A 475 4.16 8.47 48.79
N LYS A 476 4.18 7.58 47.81
CA LYS A 476 5.15 7.58 46.71
C LYS A 476 5.02 8.87 45.89
N TYR A 477 3.80 9.24 45.52
CA TYR A 477 3.55 10.42 44.69
C TYR A 477 3.71 11.74 45.41
N ILE A 478 3.44 11.83 46.71
CA ILE A 478 3.78 13.03 47.50
C ILE A 478 5.28 13.33 47.38
N LYS A 479 6.14 12.33 47.69
CA LYS A 479 7.60 12.48 47.60
C LYS A 479 8.07 12.79 46.18
N LEU A 480 7.46 12.15 45.18
CA LEU A 480 7.82 12.33 43.78
C LEU A 480 7.50 13.75 43.28
N LEU A 481 6.33 14.28 43.65
CA LEU A 481 5.89 15.64 43.33
C LEU A 481 6.80 16.69 43.98
N GLU A 482 7.09 16.55 45.28
CA GLU A 482 8.00 17.46 46.01
C GLU A 482 9.40 17.45 45.41
N LYS A 483 9.93 16.25 45.10
CA LYS A 483 11.25 16.09 44.47
C LYS A 483 11.33 16.72 43.09
N THR A 484 10.29 16.54 42.27
CA THR A 484 10.32 16.91 40.85
C THR A 484 10.02 18.39 40.62
N PHE A 485 9.10 18.96 41.40
CA PHE A 485 8.67 20.35 41.21
C PHE A 485 9.27 21.31 42.23
N HIS A 486 9.87 20.82 43.31
CA HIS A 486 10.38 21.63 44.42
C HIS A 486 9.29 22.54 45.03
N GLU A 487 8.05 22.04 45.03
CA GLU A 487 6.84 22.74 45.49
C GLU A 487 6.17 21.94 46.61
N ARG A 488 5.48 22.62 47.52
CA ARG A 488 4.77 21.97 48.63
C ARG A 488 3.53 21.25 48.11
N VAL A 489 3.40 19.96 48.44
CA VAL A 489 2.21 19.16 48.12
C VAL A 489 1.18 19.31 49.23
N TYR A 490 -0.05 19.67 48.86
CA TYR A 490 -1.18 19.60 49.79
C TYR A 490 -1.76 18.18 49.79
N THR A 491 -2.36 17.80 50.91
CA THR A 491 -3.02 16.50 51.07
C THR A 491 -4.46 16.71 51.54
N ALA A 492 -5.41 16.05 50.86
CA ALA A 492 -6.83 16.04 51.18
C ALA A 492 -7.33 14.57 51.29
N PRO A 493 -8.50 14.30 51.88
CA PRO A 493 -8.99 12.92 52.09
C PRO A 493 -9.10 12.10 50.80
N ASP A 494 -9.48 12.72 49.69
CA ASP A 494 -9.72 12.11 48.39
C ASP A 494 -8.55 12.30 47.41
N ASN A 495 -7.68 13.28 47.64
CA ASN A 495 -6.66 13.64 46.65
C ASN A 495 -5.37 14.25 47.23
N ILE A 496 -4.38 14.41 46.38
CA ILE A 496 -3.16 15.18 46.62
C ILE A 496 -2.95 16.17 45.47
N GLY A 497 -2.21 17.26 45.68
CA GLY A 497 -1.95 18.21 44.59
C GLY A 497 -1.01 19.35 44.95
N ILE A 498 -0.81 20.27 44.00
CA ILE A 498 0.02 21.46 44.14
C ILE A 498 -0.79 22.68 43.69
N TYR A 499 -0.85 23.70 44.55
CA TYR A 499 -1.39 25.02 44.19
C TYR A 499 -0.30 25.85 43.53
N SER A 500 -0.23 25.82 42.20
CA SER A 500 0.69 26.66 41.44
C SER A 500 0.08 27.04 40.09
N LYS A 501 -0.10 28.36 39.87
CA LYS A 501 -0.55 28.89 38.57
C LYS A 501 0.45 28.56 37.47
N LYS A 502 1.74 28.69 37.76
CA LYS A 502 2.83 28.39 36.81
C LYS A 502 2.77 26.94 36.35
N LEU A 503 2.68 25.98 37.28
CA LEU A 503 2.57 24.56 36.93
C LEU A 503 1.28 24.22 36.20
N ALA A 504 0.14 24.78 36.62
CA ALA A 504 -1.13 24.54 35.95
C ALA A 504 -1.12 25.06 34.49
N LEU A 505 -0.52 26.23 34.24
CA LEU A 505 -0.33 26.75 32.88
C LEU A 505 0.61 25.86 32.07
N MET A 506 1.72 25.41 32.65
CA MET A 506 2.66 24.47 32.01
C MET A 506 1.97 23.14 31.64
N PHE A 507 1.20 22.54 32.54
CA PHE A 507 0.43 21.32 32.24
C PHE A 507 -0.60 21.58 31.13
N SER A 508 -1.18 22.79 31.10
CA SER A 508 -2.10 23.19 30.04
C SER A 508 -1.41 23.28 28.68
N THR A 509 -0.22 23.91 28.59
CA THR A 509 0.55 24.02 27.34
C THR A 509 1.08 22.68 26.84
N LEU A 510 1.38 21.75 27.76
CA LEU A 510 1.73 20.36 27.43
C LEU A 510 0.55 19.52 26.94
N GLY A 511 -0.67 20.08 26.93
CA GLY A 511 -1.88 19.42 26.44
C GLY A 511 -2.60 18.54 27.46
N LEU A 512 -2.24 18.62 28.74
CA LEU A 512 -2.79 17.78 29.82
C LEU A 512 -4.12 18.31 30.37
N HIS A 513 -4.64 19.42 29.84
CA HIS A 513 -5.81 20.09 30.41
C HIS A 513 -7.16 19.45 30.08
N LYS A 514 -7.17 18.41 29.24
CA LYS A 514 -8.39 17.81 28.73
C LYS A 514 -9.08 16.94 29.80
N ARG A 515 -10.42 16.95 29.79
CA ARG A 515 -11.25 16.07 30.64
C ARG A 515 -11.14 14.61 30.18
N ALA A 516 -11.46 13.64 31.04
CA ALA A 516 -11.31 12.20 30.78
C ALA A 516 -11.79 11.73 29.39
N ILE A 517 -12.98 12.15 28.95
CA ILE A 517 -13.54 11.80 27.62
C ILE A 517 -12.76 12.36 26.42
N LYS A 518 -11.92 13.37 26.63
CA LYS A 518 -11.10 14.05 25.62
C LYS A 518 -9.59 13.92 25.87
N LYS A 519 -9.15 13.28 26.98
CA LYS A 519 -7.73 13.06 27.28
C LYS A 519 -7.10 12.24 26.16
N THR A 520 -5.93 12.64 25.70
CA THR A 520 -5.13 11.96 24.66
C THR A 520 -3.71 11.85 25.17
N ILE A 521 -2.92 10.92 24.63
CA ILE A 521 -1.48 10.92 24.90
C ILE A 521 -0.88 12.12 24.17
N PRO A 522 -0.19 13.05 24.85
CA PRO A 522 0.46 14.15 24.16
C PRO A 522 1.46 13.63 23.13
N GLN A 523 1.42 14.18 21.91
CA GLN A 523 2.18 13.60 20.78
C GLN A 523 3.70 13.59 21.02
N TRP A 524 4.23 14.57 21.76
CA TRP A 524 5.64 14.63 22.16
C TRP A 524 6.09 13.44 23.02
N VAL A 525 5.17 12.68 23.62
CA VAL A 525 5.51 11.44 24.36
C VAL A 525 6.05 10.35 23.43
N PHE A 526 5.58 10.31 22.18
CA PHE A 526 6.02 9.32 21.19
C PHE A 526 7.47 9.56 20.73
N SER A 527 8.01 10.78 20.89
CA SER A 527 9.41 11.12 20.60
C SER A 527 10.35 10.98 21.80
N LEU A 528 9.91 10.45 22.94
CA LEU A 528 10.75 10.34 24.15
C LEU A 528 11.68 9.10 24.14
N PRO A 529 12.76 9.13 24.96
CA PRO A 529 13.55 7.94 25.29
C PRO A 529 12.68 6.79 25.83
N ASN A 530 13.12 5.55 25.59
CA ASN A 530 12.37 4.37 26.07
C ASN A 530 12.24 4.33 27.60
N SER A 531 13.22 4.84 28.36
CA SER A 531 13.13 4.93 29.84
C SER A 531 11.98 5.82 30.26
N GLN A 532 11.86 6.98 29.62
CA GLN A 532 10.84 8.00 29.88
C GLN A 532 9.45 7.54 29.42
N LYS A 533 9.36 6.90 28.24
CA LYS A 533 8.13 6.22 27.80
C LYS A 533 7.70 5.15 28.80
N MET A 534 8.63 4.33 29.32
CA MET A 534 8.33 3.32 30.34
C MET A 534 7.90 3.96 31.67
N ALA A 535 8.57 5.01 32.12
CA ALA A 535 8.20 5.72 33.34
C ALA A 535 6.80 6.34 33.24
N PHE A 536 6.43 6.87 32.07
CA PHE A 536 5.06 7.29 31.78
C PHE A 536 4.06 6.13 31.92
N ILE A 537 4.36 4.95 31.38
CA ILE A 537 3.49 3.76 31.53
C ILE A 537 3.41 3.30 32.99
N GLU A 538 4.51 3.34 33.75
CA GLU A 538 4.51 3.02 35.18
C GLU A 538 3.58 3.95 35.95
N GLY A 539 3.64 5.26 35.67
CA GLY A 539 2.78 6.20 36.35
C GLY A 539 1.30 6.06 35.99
N LEU A 540 1.02 5.76 34.72
CA LEU A 540 -0.33 5.41 34.30
C LEU A 540 -0.80 4.10 34.97
N THR A 541 0.11 3.17 35.24
CA THR A 541 -0.19 1.92 35.94
C THR A 541 -0.52 2.16 37.41
N ASP A 542 0.19 3.08 38.06
CA ASP A 542 0.00 3.43 39.47
C ASP A 542 -1.34 4.14 39.76
N SER A 543 -2.01 4.66 38.72
CA SER A 543 -3.31 5.35 38.79
C SER A 543 -4.44 4.46 38.26
N ASP A 544 -4.53 4.32 36.93
CA ASP A 544 -5.62 3.64 36.23
C ASP A 544 -5.25 2.20 35.76
N GLY A 545 -4.11 1.68 36.21
CA GLY A 545 -3.65 0.34 35.87
C GLY A 545 -4.15 -0.73 36.83
N HIS A 546 -4.68 -1.82 36.28
CA HIS A 546 -4.96 -3.03 37.05
C HIS A 546 -3.95 -4.13 36.74
N VAL A 547 -3.16 -4.53 37.74
CA VAL A 547 -2.23 -5.66 37.63
C VAL A 547 -2.91 -6.93 38.14
N THR A 548 -3.04 -7.91 37.25
CA THR A 548 -3.60 -9.25 37.56
C THR A 548 -2.63 -10.09 38.38
N LYS A 549 -3.11 -11.21 38.95
CA LYS A 549 -2.27 -12.16 39.69
C LYS A 549 -1.17 -12.79 38.81
N GLU A 550 -1.42 -12.87 37.51
CA GLU A 550 -0.51 -13.38 36.48
C GLU A 550 0.52 -12.34 36.01
N GLY A 551 0.46 -11.12 36.57
CA GLY A 551 1.32 -10.00 36.23
C GLY A 551 0.96 -9.28 34.92
N GLU A 552 -0.21 -9.57 34.34
CA GLU A 552 -0.74 -8.81 33.19
C GLU A 552 -1.25 -7.45 33.66
N ILE A 553 -0.97 -6.39 32.89
CA ILE A 553 -1.40 -5.02 33.20
C ILE A 553 -2.57 -4.68 32.28
N CYS A 554 -3.69 -4.25 32.85
CA CYS A 554 -4.89 -3.82 32.13
C CYS A 554 -5.13 -2.33 32.33
N PHE A 555 -5.43 -1.63 31.24
CA PHE A 555 -5.90 -0.25 31.25
C PHE A 555 -7.30 -0.18 30.66
N GLU A 556 -8.22 0.56 31.26
CA GLU A 556 -9.59 0.72 30.78
C GLU A 556 -10.03 2.19 30.90
N PHE A 557 -10.26 2.85 29.76
CA PHE A 557 -10.65 4.26 29.71
C PHE A 557 -11.96 4.46 28.94
N CYS A 558 -12.62 5.60 29.17
CA CYS A 558 -13.83 6.00 28.43
C CYS A 558 -13.54 6.70 27.08
N ASN A 559 -12.27 6.93 26.74
CA ASN A 559 -11.87 7.49 25.45
C ASN A 559 -11.18 6.41 24.61
N GLN A 560 -11.79 6.03 23.49
CA GLN A 560 -11.22 5.06 22.55
C GLN A 560 -9.88 5.52 21.98
N LYS A 561 -9.77 6.79 21.56
CA LYS A 561 -8.55 7.35 20.95
C LYS A 561 -7.37 7.24 21.91
N LEU A 562 -7.57 7.54 23.19
CA LEU A 562 -6.55 7.39 24.23
C LEU A 562 -6.03 5.95 24.34
N VAL A 563 -6.93 4.97 24.27
CA VAL A 563 -6.58 3.55 24.41
C VAL A 563 -5.87 3.02 23.16
N GLU A 564 -6.23 3.52 21.98
CA GLU A 564 -5.57 3.22 20.71
C GLU A 564 -4.17 3.86 20.64
N GLU A 565 -4.02 5.11 21.07
CA GLU A 565 -2.74 5.79 21.23
C GLU A 565 -1.85 5.08 22.26
N LEU A 566 -2.41 4.67 23.40
CA LEU A 566 -1.71 3.88 24.41
C LEU A 566 -1.24 2.54 23.83
N LYS A 567 -2.09 1.86 23.07
CA LYS A 567 -1.71 0.63 22.38
C LYS A 567 -0.54 0.89 21.42
N ALA A 568 -0.59 1.96 20.62
CA ALA A 568 0.50 2.33 19.73
C ALA A 568 1.81 2.60 20.49
N LEU A 569 1.76 3.34 21.60
CA LEU A 569 2.93 3.63 22.45
C LEU A 569 3.55 2.35 23.02
N LEU A 570 2.71 1.43 23.52
CA LEU A 570 3.15 0.14 24.04
C LEU A 570 3.76 -0.75 22.94
N ILE A 571 3.25 -0.67 21.70
CA ILE A 571 3.84 -1.33 20.53
C ILE A 571 5.22 -0.73 20.25
N CYS A 572 5.36 0.59 20.25
CA CYS A 572 6.65 1.27 20.07
C CYS A 572 7.67 0.84 21.14
N LEU A 573 7.24 0.62 22.39
CA LEU A 573 8.09 0.11 23.47
C LEU A 573 8.54 -1.36 23.28
N GLY A 574 7.95 -2.10 22.35
CA GLY A 574 8.26 -3.52 22.17
C GLY A 574 7.43 -4.47 23.03
N LEU A 575 6.40 -3.95 23.72
CA LEU A 575 5.58 -4.71 24.65
C LEU A 575 4.55 -5.57 23.90
N ARG A 576 4.12 -6.65 24.55
CA ARG A 576 3.06 -7.53 24.03
C ARG A 576 1.71 -7.01 24.47
N VAL A 577 0.93 -6.56 23.51
CA VAL A 577 -0.34 -5.91 23.75
C VAL A 577 -1.42 -6.62 22.96
N ASP A 578 -2.55 -6.88 23.60
CA ASP A 578 -3.72 -7.45 22.94
C ASP A 578 -4.46 -6.39 22.10
N ASN A 579 -5.51 -6.83 21.41
CA ASN A 579 -6.44 -5.92 20.77
C ASN A 579 -7.18 -5.03 21.78
N VAL A 580 -7.64 -3.86 21.33
CA VAL A 580 -8.52 -3.02 22.13
C VAL A 580 -9.90 -3.67 22.14
N TYR A 581 -10.50 -3.80 23.33
CA TYR A 581 -11.83 -4.37 23.51
C TYR A 581 -12.77 -3.31 24.05
N CYS A 582 -13.94 -3.18 23.43
CA CYS A 582 -15.03 -2.39 24.00
C CYS A 582 -15.74 -3.20 25.08
N HIS A 583 -15.92 -2.61 26.25
CA HIS A 583 -16.66 -3.17 27.36
C HIS A 583 -17.90 -2.31 27.60
N ILE A 584 -19.07 -2.95 27.59
CA ILE A 584 -20.36 -2.31 27.84
C ILE A 584 -20.80 -2.75 29.23
N ARG A 585 -20.76 -1.85 30.22
CA ARG A 585 -21.26 -2.16 31.56
C ARG A 585 -22.75 -1.87 31.60
N LYS A 586 -23.54 -2.94 31.80
CA LYS A 586 -24.95 -2.83 32.19
C LYS A 586 -25.00 -2.81 33.71
N LYS A 587 -25.54 -1.76 34.32
CA LYS A 587 -25.80 -1.74 35.76
C LYS A 587 -27.26 -2.12 35.98
N ASN A 588 -27.51 -3.16 36.77
CA ASN A 588 -28.88 -3.53 37.18
C ASN A 588 -29.42 -2.49 38.17
N GLU A 589 -30.75 -2.42 38.22
CA GLU A 589 -31.55 -1.48 39.03
C GLU A 589 -31.05 -1.34 40.48
N PHE A 590 -31.04 -0.10 40.96
CA PHE A 590 -31.06 0.18 42.38
C PHE A 590 -32.03 1.34 42.63
N LYS A 591 -33.12 1.07 43.37
CA LYS A 591 -34.13 2.05 43.81
C LYS A 591 -34.88 2.81 42.69
N GLY A 592 -35.42 2.10 41.69
CA GLY A 592 -36.41 2.67 40.76
C GLY A 592 -35.88 3.66 39.72
N TYR A 593 -34.55 3.80 39.59
CA TYR A 593 -33.92 4.59 38.53
C TYR A 593 -33.13 3.69 37.57
N VAL A 594 -33.46 3.74 36.29
CA VAL A 594 -32.74 3.05 35.21
C VAL A 594 -31.67 3.99 34.65
N TYR A 595 -30.38 3.59 34.69
CA TYR A 595 -29.30 4.39 34.10
C TYR A 595 -28.28 3.58 33.26
N ILE A 596 -28.30 3.92 31.97
CA ILE A 596 -27.23 4.15 30.97
C ILE A 596 -26.13 3.08 30.79
N ASN A 597 -26.06 2.56 29.56
CA ASN A 597 -24.94 1.78 29.03
C ASN A 597 -23.66 2.64 28.96
N HIS A 598 -22.75 2.53 29.93
CA HIS A 598 -21.43 3.15 29.81
C HIS A 598 -20.49 2.27 28.98
N LYS A 599 -19.94 2.83 27.90
CA LYS A 599 -18.91 2.21 27.06
C LYS A 599 -17.52 2.60 27.56
N SER A 600 -16.66 1.60 27.74
CA SER A 600 -15.23 1.79 27.99
C SER A 600 -14.42 0.93 27.00
N TRP A 601 -13.14 1.27 26.84
CA TRP A 601 -12.21 0.57 25.98
C TRP A 601 -11.03 0.11 26.80
N ARG A 602 -10.71 -1.18 26.67
CA ARG A 602 -9.67 -1.84 27.45
C ARG A 602 -8.53 -2.31 26.56
N VAL A 603 -7.31 -2.12 27.02
CA VAL A 603 -6.10 -2.71 26.45
C VAL A 603 -5.31 -3.44 27.52
N ARG A 604 -4.65 -4.54 27.16
CA ARG A 604 -3.92 -5.40 28.10
C ARG A 604 -2.50 -5.65 27.63
N ILE A 605 -1.54 -5.50 28.54
CA ILE A 605 -0.15 -5.94 28.40
C ILE A 605 -0.05 -7.36 28.97
N THR A 606 0.42 -8.32 28.17
CA THR A 606 0.48 -9.74 28.54
C THR A 606 1.88 -10.20 28.91
N THR A 607 1.99 -11.11 29.88
CA THR A 607 3.28 -11.71 30.29
C THR A 607 3.49 -13.09 29.65
N HIS A 608 4.73 -13.59 29.65
CA HIS A 608 5.11 -14.86 29.03
C HIS A 608 4.52 -16.12 29.69
N LYS A 609 3.98 -16.03 30.92
CA LYS A 609 3.69 -17.19 31.77
C LYS A 609 2.24 -17.68 31.63
N ARG A 610 1.81 -18.10 30.42
CA ARG A 610 0.65 -19.02 30.36
C ARG A 610 1.11 -20.41 30.82
N LYS A 611 0.68 -20.83 32.01
CA LYS A 611 0.77 -22.23 32.46
C LYS A 611 0.10 -23.10 31.39
N ARG A 612 0.89 -23.96 30.76
CA ARG A 612 0.46 -24.98 29.79
C ARG A 612 -0.53 -25.92 30.48
N HIS A 613 -1.82 -25.78 30.24
CA HIS A 613 -2.80 -26.84 30.51
C HIS A 613 -3.59 -27.09 29.22
N ASN A 614 -3.26 -28.24 28.63
CA ASN A 614 -3.92 -29.02 27.57
C ASN A 614 -4.49 -28.37 26.29
N THR A 615 -4.19 -29.06 25.19
CA THR A 615 -4.71 -29.00 23.82
C THR A 615 -3.98 -28.10 22.78
N ARG A 616 -3.45 -28.79 21.77
CA ARG A 616 -2.98 -28.38 20.42
C ARG A 616 -2.08 -27.13 20.28
N LYS A 617 -0.85 -27.41 19.82
CA LYS A 617 0.21 -26.54 19.28
C LYS A 617 -0.25 -25.18 18.72
N TYR A 618 -0.23 -24.11 19.54
CA TYR A 618 -0.16 -22.73 19.04
C TYR A 618 1.21 -22.14 19.37
N ALA A 619 2.11 -22.14 18.38
CA ALA A 619 3.46 -21.62 18.51
C ALA A 619 3.44 -20.09 18.74
N SER A 620 4.09 -19.66 19.83
CA SER A 620 4.26 -18.25 20.20
C SER A 620 4.98 -17.41 19.11
N PRO A 621 4.67 -16.11 18.95
CA PRO A 621 5.35 -15.22 18.00
C PRO A 621 6.88 -15.11 18.20
N GLN A 622 7.37 -15.30 19.44
CA GLN A 622 8.81 -15.23 19.75
C GLN A 622 9.62 -16.45 19.29
N PHE A 623 9.01 -17.62 19.15
CA PHE A 623 9.74 -18.84 18.77
C PHE A 623 10.23 -18.82 17.30
N HIS A 624 9.74 -17.87 16.48
CA HIS A 624 10.19 -17.69 15.11
C HIS A 624 11.31 -16.64 14.94
N ARG A 625 11.62 -15.88 16.00
CA ARG A 625 12.52 -14.72 15.97
C ARG A 625 13.98 -15.08 15.72
N LYS A 626 14.48 -16.18 16.30
CA LYS A 626 15.88 -16.63 16.15
C LYS A 626 16.20 -17.36 14.83
N ARG A 627 15.21 -17.74 14.01
CA ARG A 627 15.42 -18.53 12.79
C ARG A 627 15.25 -17.78 11.47
N LEU A 628 14.73 -16.55 11.48
CA LEU A 628 14.36 -15.83 10.24
C LEU A 628 15.23 -14.61 9.90
N GLY A 629 16.05 -14.10 10.82
CA GLY A 629 17.01 -13.02 10.53
C GLY A 629 16.41 -11.61 10.33
N PHE A 630 15.16 -11.38 10.75
CA PHE A 630 14.50 -10.08 10.66
C PHE A 630 15.07 -9.04 11.66
N SER A 631 14.91 -7.75 11.36
CA SER A 631 15.25 -6.66 12.28
C SER A 631 14.51 -6.79 13.62
N LYS A 632 15.07 -6.23 14.71
CA LYS A 632 14.47 -6.32 16.06
C LYS A 632 13.04 -5.76 16.13
N SER A 633 12.67 -4.89 15.19
CA SER A 633 11.42 -4.13 15.13
C SER A 633 10.36 -4.77 14.24
N LEU A 634 10.71 -5.74 13.39
CA LEU A 634 9.76 -6.46 12.55
C LEU A 634 9.30 -7.74 13.25
N ALA A 635 7.98 -7.97 13.26
CA ALA A 635 7.42 -9.27 13.60
C ALA A 635 6.32 -9.65 12.62
N VAL A 636 5.75 -10.84 12.84
CA VAL A 636 4.59 -11.30 12.10
C VAL A 636 3.52 -11.73 13.07
N ASP A 637 2.27 -11.46 12.71
CA ASP A 637 1.12 -11.78 13.54
C ASP A 637 0.06 -12.57 12.76
N SER A 638 -0.57 -13.52 13.43
CA SER A 638 -1.52 -14.43 12.79
C SER A 638 -2.91 -13.82 12.71
N VAL A 639 -3.48 -13.81 11.50
CA VAL A 639 -4.86 -13.42 11.21
C VAL A 639 -5.82 -14.33 11.97
N GLN A 640 -6.75 -13.73 12.71
CA GLN A 640 -7.78 -14.43 13.50
C GLN A 640 -9.15 -14.35 12.82
N SER A 641 -9.47 -13.21 12.20
CA SER A 641 -10.74 -13.04 11.49
C SER A 641 -10.65 -11.91 10.47
N ILE A 642 -11.47 -12.01 9.43
CA ILE A 642 -11.75 -10.94 8.46
C ILE A 642 -13.27 -10.83 8.38
N LYS A 643 -13.83 -9.64 8.60
CA LYS A 643 -15.28 -9.42 8.62
C LYS A 643 -15.62 -8.12 7.89
N SER A 644 -16.68 -8.12 7.08
CA SER A 644 -17.23 -6.87 6.56
C SER A 644 -17.79 -6.04 7.73
N VAL A 645 -17.48 -4.75 7.76
CA VAL A 645 -17.97 -3.79 8.77
C VAL A 645 -18.80 -2.68 8.12
N GLY A 646 -19.33 -2.95 6.92
CA GLY A 646 -20.15 -2.04 6.15
C GLY A 646 -19.36 -0.89 5.53
N LYS A 647 -20.09 0.16 5.18
CA LYS A 647 -19.57 1.33 4.48
C LYS A 647 -18.98 2.35 5.45
N GLN A 648 -17.73 2.75 5.26
CA GLN A 648 -17.05 3.77 6.08
C GLN A 648 -16.23 4.70 5.18
N GLU A 649 -15.98 5.91 5.67
CA GLU A 649 -15.03 6.82 5.02
C GLU A 649 -13.62 6.23 5.05
N VAL A 650 -13.00 6.20 3.88
CA VAL A 650 -11.66 5.69 3.64
C VAL A 650 -10.76 6.78 3.08
N PHE A 651 -9.46 6.56 3.19
CA PHE A 651 -8.37 7.46 2.87
C PHE A 651 -7.22 6.63 2.28
N ASP A 652 -6.38 7.27 1.49
CA ASP A 652 -5.09 6.73 1.02
C ASP A 652 -4.04 7.82 1.16
N ILE A 653 -2.78 7.42 1.36
CA ILE A 653 -1.64 8.34 1.45
C ILE A 653 -0.53 7.86 0.54
N SER A 654 0.12 8.81 -0.15
CA SER A 654 1.33 8.53 -0.91
C SER A 654 2.56 9.01 -0.16
N VAL A 655 3.66 8.29 -0.34
CA VAL A 655 4.93 8.54 0.32
C VAL A 655 6.05 8.57 -0.72
N GLU A 656 7.10 9.36 -0.47
CA GLU A 656 8.21 9.61 -1.42
C GLU A 656 8.95 8.35 -1.90
N HIS A 657 8.83 7.29 -1.14
CA HIS A 657 9.73 6.16 -1.10
C HIS A 657 8.83 4.88 -0.87
N ASN A 658 9.21 3.57 -1.06
CA ASN A 658 8.62 2.19 -0.71
C ASN A 658 7.12 2.02 -0.97
N SER A 659 6.38 3.01 -1.43
CA SER A 659 4.95 2.94 -1.77
C SER A 659 4.11 2.19 -0.71
N ASN A 660 4.50 2.33 0.57
CA ASN A 660 3.96 1.59 1.71
C ASN A 660 4.10 2.38 3.00
N PHE A 661 3.32 2.04 4.03
CA PHE A 661 3.39 2.67 5.35
C PHE A 661 2.85 1.75 6.45
N ILE A 662 2.98 2.20 7.71
CA ILE A 662 2.57 1.42 8.88
C ILE A 662 1.24 1.97 9.41
N ALA A 663 0.19 1.18 9.27
CA ALA A 663 -1.19 1.49 9.62
C ALA A 663 -1.66 0.59 10.78
N ASN A 664 -2.04 1.18 11.92
CA ASN A 664 -2.34 0.48 13.18
C ASN A 664 -1.26 -0.54 13.57
N GLY A 665 0.01 -0.30 13.22
CA GLY A 665 1.11 -1.23 13.45
C GLY A 665 1.21 -2.39 12.46
N ILE A 666 0.52 -2.32 11.31
CA ILE A 666 0.55 -3.28 10.20
C ILE A 666 1.15 -2.60 8.95
N VAL A 667 1.90 -3.34 8.13
CA VAL A 667 2.55 -2.82 6.90
C VAL A 667 1.61 -2.96 5.67
N VAL A 668 1.36 -1.86 4.92
CA VAL A 668 0.33 -1.75 3.84
C VAL A 668 0.73 -0.85 2.63
N HIS A 669 0.05 -0.89 1.45
CA HIS A 669 0.46 -0.34 0.11
C HIS A 669 -0.48 0.74 -0.57
N ASN A 670 -0.03 1.52 -1.59
CA ASN A 670 -0.71 2.67 -2.32
C ASN A 670 -1.45 2.37 -3.71
N SER A 671 -2.16 3.33 -4.42
CA SER A 671 -3.23 3.16 -5.54
C SER A 671 -3.33 4.18 -6.81
N GLY A 672 -3.89 3.90 -8.06
CA GLY A 672 -3.97 4.83 -9.31
C GLY A 672 -4.92 4.65 -10.61
N ALA A 673 -4.76 5.41 -11.75
CA ALA A 673 -5.38 5.28 -13.16
C ALA A 673 -4.81 6.22 -14.30
N CYS A 674 -4.14 5.70 -15.35
CA CYS A 674 -3.14 6.47 -16.13
C CYS A 674 -3.61 7.53 -17.18
N ALA A 675 -4.42 7.21 -18.19
CA ALA A 675 -4.72 8.16 -19.28
C ALA A 675 -5.53 9.39 -18.81
N TRP A 676 -6.45 9.15 -17.89
CA TRP A 676 -7.17 10.20 -17.19
C TRP A 676 -6.25 11.06 -16.31
N ASN A 677 -5.29 10.43 -15.61
CA ASN A 677 -4.23 11.16 -14.89
C ASN A 677 -3.39 12.03 -15.83
N VAL A 678 -3.09 11.59 -17.07
CA VAL A 678 -2.37 12.41 -18.05
C VAL A 678 -3.21 13.63 -18.45
N ALA A 679 -4.47 13.46 -18.85
CA ALA A 679 -5.33 14.57 -19.26
C ALA A 679 -5.56 15.60 -18.13
N MET A 680 -5.85 15.12 -16.91
CA MET A 680 -6.12 15.98 -15.76
C MET A 680 -4.83 16.55 -15.14
N SER A 681 -3.89 15.69 -14.73
CA SER A 681 -2.74 16.11 -13.91
C SER A 681 -1.60 16.70 -14.71
N VAL A 682 -1.33 16.14 -15.91
CA VAL A 682 -0.19 16.57 -16.75
C VAL A 682 -0.63 17.71 -17.67
N LEU A 683 -1.75 17.53 -18.38
CA LEU A 683 -2.18 18.42 -19.46
C LEU A 683 -3.19 19.51 -19.04
N LYS A 684 -3.65 19.49 -17.78
CA LYS A 684 -4.55 20.48 -17.15
C LYS A 684 -5.82 20.76 -17.97
N ARG A 685 -6.51 19.70 -18.38
CA ARG A 685 -7.77 19.78 -19.14
C ARG A 685 -8.96 19.67 -18.21
N SER A 686 -10.00 20.49 -18.44
CA SER A 686 -11.32 20.37 -17.82
C SER A 686 -12.34 21.16 -18.64
N PRO A 687 -13.53 20.59 -18.96
CA PRO A 687 -13.96 19.23 -18.62
C PRO A 687 -13.19 18.16 -19.42
N VAL A 688 -13.20 16.93 -18.92
CA VAL A 688 -12.66 15.75 -19.61
C VAL A 688 -13.79 14.78 -19.89
N ALA A 689 -14.19 14.68 -21.15
CA ALA A 689 -15.16 13.70 -21.60
C ALA A 689 -14.51 12.32 -21.80
N LEU A 690 -15.25 11.25 -21.53
CA LEU A 690 -14.85 9.86 -21.77
C LEU A 690 -15.75 9.25 -22.83
N ILE A 691 -15.17 8.62 -23.86
CA ILE A 691 -15.90 7.82 -24.85
C ILE A 691 -15.21 6.47 -25.04
N GLY A 692 -15.96 5.39 -25.28
CA GLY A 692 -15.39 4.04 -25.40
C GLY A 692 -14.72 3.51 -24.12
N ILE A 693 -15.11 4.01 -22.93
CA ILE A 693 -14.61 3.56 -21.62
C ILE A 693 -15.73 2.83 -20.87
N ASP A 694 -16.24 1.77 -21.49
CA ASP A 694 -17.44 1.04 -21.05
C ASP A 694 -17.23 0.30 -19.72
N LEU A 695 -16.01 -0.24 -19.52
CA LEU A 695 -15.61 -1.06 -18.37
C LEU A 695 -16.67 -2.14 -18.03
N GLY A 696 -17.15 -2.83 -19.07
CA GLY A 696 -18.20 -3.83 -19.01
C GLY A 696 -18.62 -4.29 -20.41
N TYR A 697 -19.53 -5.25 -20.46
CA TYR A 697 -20.11 -5.84 -21.66
C TYR A 697 -21.63 -5.65 -21.64
N PRO A 698 -22.28 -5.33 -22.78
CA PRO A 698 -23.73 -5.38 -22.89
C PRO A 698 -24.28 -6.76 -22.50
N GLU A 699 -25.50 -6.85 -21.95
CA GLU A 699 -26.09 -8.15 -21.58
C GLU A 699 -26.27 -9.12 -22.75
N SER A 700 -26.37 -8.60 -23.98
CA SER A 700 -26.43 -9.41 -25.19
C SER A 700 -25.08 -10.03 -25.59
N PHE A 701 -23.97 -9.61 -24.99
CA PHE A 701 -22.64 -10.06 -25.37
C PHE A 701 -22.40 -11.51 -24.87
N PRO A 702 -21.90 -12.44 -25.72
CA PRO A 702 -21.65 -13.81 -25.31
C PRO A 702 -20.57 -13.90 -24.21
N LEU A 703 -20.88 -14.61 -23.12
CA LEU A 703 -19.98 -14.75 -21.97
C LEU A 703 -18.63 -15.35 -22.37
N GLU A 704 -18.65 -16.34 -23.27
CA GLU A 704 -17.49 -17.08 -23.75
C GLU A 704 -16.51 -16.22 -24.55
N GLN A 705 -16.98 -15.07 -25.04
CA GLN A 705 -16.21 -14.12 -25.83
C GLN A 705 -15.64 -12.97 -24.99
N THR A 706 -15.89 -12.96 -23.67
CA THR A 706 -15.35 -11.91 -22.79
C THR A 706 -13.83 -11.98 -22.70
N HIS A 707 -13.18 -10.83 -22.53
CA HIS A 707 -11.75 -10.66 -22.73
C HIS A 707 -10.89 -11.60 -21.87
N TYR A 708 -11.35 -11.88 -20.65
CA TYR A 708 -10.66 -12.75 -19.71
C TYR A 708 -11.33 -14.12 -19.53
N PHE A 709 -12.31 -14.48 -20.36
CA PHE A 709 -13.08 -15.73 -20.22
C PHE A 709 -12.18 -16.94 -20.15
N LYS A 710 -11.26 -17.10 -21.11
CA LYS A 710 -10.37 -18.26 -21.20
C LYS A 710 -9.49 -18.39 -19.95
N SER A 711 -8.87 -17.30 -19.53
CA SER A 711 -8.04 -17.28 -18.31
C SER A 711 -8.88 -17.60 -17.07
N VAL A 712 -10.08 -17.03 -16.96
CA VAL A 712 -10.98 -17.28 -15.82
C VAL A 712 -11.53 -18.71 -15.84
N LEU A 713 -11.79 -19.28 -17.01
CA LEU A 713 -12.28 -20.65 -17.22
C LEU A 713 -11.21 -21.70 -16.91
N GLU A 714 -9.98 -21.47 -17.36
CA GLU A 714 -8.82 -22.29 -16.98
C GLU A 714 -8.69 -22.34 -15.46
N GLU A 715 -8.87 -21.20 -14.81
CA GLU A 715 -8.85 -21.14 -13.35
C GLU A 715 -10.10 -21.70 -12.68
N ALA A 716 -11.27 -21.58 -13.30
CA ALA A 716 -12.51 -22.22 -12.86
C ALA A 716 -12.54 -23.74 -13.15
N LYS A 717 -11.45 -24.31 -13.69
CA LYS A 717 -11.33 -25.73 -14.08
C LYS A 717 -12.43 -26.19 -15.06
N GLY A 718 -12.85 -25.29 -15.95
CA GLY A 718 -13.87 -25.56 -16.96
C GLY A 718 -15.31 -25.35 -16.49
N ASP A 719 -15.55 -24.95 -15.23
CA ASP A 719 -16.90 -24.72 -14.73
C ASP A 719 -17.40 -23.29 -15.03
N VAL A 720 -18.28 -23.19 -16.03
CA VAL A 720 -18.87 -21.92 -16.51
C VAL A 720 -19.87 -21.33 -15.51
N SER A 721 -20.47 -22.14 -14.63
CA SER A 721 -21.47 -21.64 -13.66
C SER A 721 -20.86 -20.67 -12.66
N ILE A 722 -19.62 -20.96 -12.23
CA ILE A 722 -18.81 -20.11 -11.35
C ILE A 722 -18.56 -18.74 -11.97
N ILE A 723 -18.42 -18.68 -13.31
CA ILE A 723 -18.17 -17.43 -14.03
C ILE A 723 -19.43 -16.56 -14.06
N LYS A 724 -20.59 -17.18 -14.35
CA LYS A 724 -21.90 -16.49 -14.37
C LYS A 724 -22.25 -15.89 -13.01
N GLU A 725 -21.97 -16.60 -11.92
CA GLU A 725 -22.22 -16.09 -10.56
C GLU A 725 -21.24 -14.97 -10.16
N ALA A 726 -20.02 -14.98 -10.68
CA ALA A 726 -18.96 -14.06 -10.27
C ALA A 726 -19.00 -12.67 -10.96
N TYR A 727 -19.68 -12.54 -12.11
CA TYR A 727 -19.68 -11.31 -12.91
C TYR A 727 -20.88 -10.42 -12.53
N PRO A 728 -20.67 -9.20 -11.95
CA PRO A 728 -21.79 -8.35 -11.56
C PRO A 728 -22.47 -7.66 -12.73
N HIS A 729 -23.78 -7.46 -12.60
CA HIS A 729 -24.65 -6.74 -13.56
C HIS A 729 -24.99 -5.33 -13.05
N TYR A 730 -25.06 -4.36 -13.95
CA TYR A 730 -25.33 -2.95 -13.68
C TYR A 730 -26.34 -2.37 -14.69
N TYR A 731 -27.25 -1.53 -14.20
CA TYR A 731 -28.15 -0.72 -15.02
C TYR A 731 -27.71 0.75 -15.02
N HIS A 732 -27.46 1.32 -16.20
CA HIS A 732 -27.02 2.70 -16.36
C HIS A 732 -28.21 3.67 -16.26
N PRO A 733 -28.28 4.56 -15.25
CA PRO A 733 -29.47 5.37 -14.99
C PRO A 733 -29.74 6.43 -16.07
N THR A 734 -28.69 7.05 -16.61
CA THR A 734 -28.81 8.09 -17.64
C THR A 734 -29.13 7.51 -19.03
N PHE A 735 -28.36 6.51 -19.48
CA PHE A 735 -28.50 5.95 -20.83
C PHE A 735 -29.52 4.80 -20.92
N LYS A 736 -30.01 4.30 -19.78
CA LYS A 736 -31.02 3.23 -19.68
C LYS A 736 -30.58 1.91 -20.33
N THR A 737 -29.31 1.54 -20.16
CA THR A 737 -28.69 0.32 -20.71
C THR A 737 -28.32 -0.67 -19.60
N ASN A 738 -28.36 -1.98 -19.88
CA ASN A 738 -27.87 -3.03 -18.99
C ASN A 738 -26.50 -3.55 -19.44
N SER A 739 -25.62 -3.83 -18.49
CA SER A 739 -24.29 -4.39 -18.77
C SER A 739 -23.83 -5.27 -17.62
N TYR A 740 -23.07 -6.32 -17.91
CA TYR A 740 -22.35 -7.10 -16.91
C TYR A 740 -20.85 -6.85 -17.04
N VAL A 741 -20.07 -7.15 -16.01
CA VAL A 741 -18.63 -6.86 -16.01
C VAL A 741 -17.82 -8.03 -15.50
N ASP A 742 -16.69 -8.32 -16.13
CA ASP A 742 -15.76 -9.33 -15.65
C ASP A 742 -14.99 -8.85 -14.40
N LEU A 743 -14.28 -9.79 -13.76
CA LEU A 743 -13.56 -9.52 -12.52
C LEU A 743 -12.46 -8.45 -12.65
N VAL A 744 -11.87 -8.29 -13.83
CA VAL A 744 -10.77 -7.35 -14.09
C VAL A 744 -11.35 -5.96 -14.38
N PHE A 745 -12.32 -5.85 -15.28
CA PHE A 745 -12.96 -4.58 -15.60
C PHE A 745 -13.75 -4.01 -14.42
N ASN A 746 -14.33 -4.84 -13.55
CA ASN A 746 -15.00 -4.36 -12.35
C ASN A 746 -14.00 -3.71 -11.37
N HIS A 747 -12.77 -4.22 -11.31
CA HIS A 747 -11.71 -3.60 -10.53
C HIS A 747 -11.33 -2.22 -11.08
N TYR A 748 -11.15 -2.08 -12.40
CA TYR A 748 -10.86 -0.79 -13.02
C TYR A 748 -12.00 0.23 -12.84
N ARG A 749 -13.25 -0.22 -12.98
CA ARG A 749 -14.45 0.60 -12.75
C ARG A 749 -14.45 1.21 -11.36
N LEU A 750 -14.30 0.38 -10.33
CA LEU A 750 -14.31 0.84 -8.95
C LEU A 750 -13.14 1.78 -8.65
N ALA A 751 -11.93 1.47 -9.14
CA ALA A 751 -10.78 2.34 -8.99
C ALA A 751 -10.99 3.70 -9.66
N PHE A 752 -11.62 3.74 -10.84
CA PHE A 752 -11.87 4.99 -11.55
C PHE A 752 -12.92 5.86 -10.85
N LEU A 753 -14.07 5.28 -10.45
CA LEU A 753 -15.10 6.01 -9.68
C LEU A 753 -14.52 6.63 -8.41
N GLU A 754 -13.59 5.92 -7.79
CA GLU A 754 -12.92 6.39 -6.60
C GLU A 754 -12.07 7.64 -6.87
N LEU A 755 -11.25 7.62 -7.94
CA LEU A 755 -10.44 8.77 -8.35
C LEU A 755 -11.25 10.04 -8.61
N GLN A 756 -12.51 9.91 -9.01
CA GLN A 756 -13.35 11.07 -9.29
C GLN A 756 -13.66 11.91 -8.06
N LYS A 757 -13.73 11.28 -6.88
CA LYS A 757 -13.90 11.98 -5.60
C LYS A 757 -12.70 12.87 -5.27
N PHE A 758 -11.53 12.57 -5.84
CA PHE A 758 -10.24 13.24 -5.58
C PHE A 758 -9.85 14.35 -6.49
N THR A 759 -10.64 14.53 -7.52
CA THR A 759 -10.39 15.58 -8.46
C THR A 759 -10.20 16.91 -7.75
N PRO A 760 -9.16 17.68 -8.09
CA PRO A 760 -8.91 18.95 -7.43
C PRO A 760 -10.11 19.88 -7.65
N PRO A 761 -10.45 20.79 -6.72
CA PRO A 761 -11.69 21.54 -6.85
C PRO A 761 -11.75 22.42 -8.11
N TRP A 762 -10.60 22.92 -8.61
CA TRP A 762 -10.55 23.60 -9.92
C TRP A 762 -11.03 22.68 -11.05
N TYR A 763 -10.74 21.39 -11.00
CA TYR A 763 -11.14 20.47 -12.06
C TYR A 763 -12.66 20.30 -12.07
N ARG A 764 -13.27 20.13 -10.90
CA ARG A 764 -14.73 20.04 -10.75
C ARG A 764 -15.44 21.35 -11.12
N LEU A 765 -14.88 22.49 -10.70
CA LEU A 765 -15.40 23.83 -11.02
C LEU A 765 -15.46 24.07 -12.53
N PHE A 766 -14.54 23.49 -13.29
CA PHE A 766 -14.50 23.61 -14.75
C PHE A 766 -15.17 22.43 -15.49
N GLY A 767 -16.06 21.69 -14.84
CA GLY A 767 -16.93 20.68 -15.46
C GLY A 767 -16.51 19.22 -15.17
N GLY A 768 -15.28 19.01 -14.72
CA GLY A 768 -14.81 17.72 -14.21
C GLY A 768 -14.79 16.61 -15.24
N THR A 769 -15.03 15.37 -14.80
CA THR A 769 -15.13 14.21 -15.69
C THR A 769 -16.56 14.04 -16.16
N ILE A 770 -16.71 13.85 -17.48
CA ILE A 770 -18.01 13.66 -18.11
C ILE A 770 -18.01 12.32 -18.86
N ASN A 771 -18.79 11.35 -18.42
CA ASN A 771 -18.99 10.12 -19.17
C ASN A 771 -19.91 10.39 -20.38
N CYS A 772 -19.32 10.34 -21.57
CA CYS A 772 -19.99 10.43 -22.88
C CYS A 772 -19.99 9.08 -23.61
N THR A 773 -19.69 7.99 -22.92
CA THR A 773 -19.63 6.64 -23.48
C THR A 773 -21.01 6.15 -23.93
N GLU A 774 -22.11 6.73 -23.42
CA GLU A 774 -23.49 6.38 -23.80
C GLU A 774 -23.90 4.92 -23.52
N SER A 775 -23.03 4.11 -22.92
CA SER A 775 -23.31 2.78 -22.40
C SER A 775 -22.30 2.40 -21.29
N GLY A 776 -22.25 1.11 -20.93
CA GLY A 776 -21.28 0.57 -19.98
C GLY A 776 -21.64 0.85 -18.52
N THR A 777 -20.63 0.81 -17.66
CA THR A 777 -20.82 0.76 -16.21
C THR A 777 -20.31 2.00 -15.47
N LEU A 778 -19.70 2.96 -16.18
CA LEU A 778 -18.98 4.08 -15.58
C LEU A 778 -19.87 5.28 -15.22
N PHE A 779 -20.65 5.14 -14.15
CA PHE A 779 -21.50 6.21 -13.61
C PHE A 779 -21.46 6.22 -12.08
N GLY A 780 -21.60 7.40 -11.48
CA GLY A 780 -21.57 7.58 -10.02
C GLY A 780 -21.21 9.01 -9.61
N PRO A 781 -21.14 9.29 -8.30
CA PRO A 781 -20.79 10.62 -7.79
C PRO A 781 -19.46 11.14 -8.37
N GLY A 782 -19.45 12.40 -8.81
CA GLY A 782 -18.27 13.02 -9.42
C GLY A 782 -18.08 12.75 -10.92
N ILE A 783 -18.96 11.94 -11.53
CA ILE A 783 -19.02 11.77 -12.99
C ILE A 783 -20.36 12.30 -13.49
N ASN A 784 -20.30 13.35 -14.30
CA ASN A 784 -21.46 13.80 -15.05
C ASN A 784 -21.68 12.86 -16.24
N CYS A 785 -22.91 12.56 -16.61
CA CYS A 785 -23.21 11.71 -17.76
C CYS A 785 -24.05 12.50 -18.77
N MET A 786 -23.62 12.56 -20.02
CA MET A 786 -24.36 13.17 -21.12
C MET A 786 -24.01 12.49 -22.44
N LYS A 787 -24.79 12.73 -23.49
CA LYS A 787 -24.45 12.21 -24.82
C LYS A 787 -23.26 12.98 -25.40
N LEU A 788 -22.46 12.30 -26.22
CA LEU A 788 -21.31 12.93 -26.87
C LEU A 788 -21.75 14.13 -27.74
N GLU A 789 -22.87 14.00 -28.46
CA GLU A 789 -23.43 15.08 -29.29
C GLU A 789 -23.69 16.36 -28.46
N GLN A 790 -24.16 16.21 -27.23
CA GLN A 790 -24.39 17.34 -26.33
C GLN A 790 -23.06 17.96 -25.90
N PHE A 791 -22.10 17.15 -25.47
CA PHE A 791 -20.76 17.64 -25.10
C PHE A 791 -20.09 18.41 -26.24
N LEU A 792 -20.18 17.92 -27.47
CA LEU A 792 -19.59 18.56 -28.65
C LEU A 792 -20.25 19.90 -29.00
N LYS A 793 -21.54 20.06 -28.71
CA LYS A 793 -22.25 21.35 -28.84
C LYS A 793 -21.81 22.34 -27.77
N GLU A 794 -21.66 21.89 -26.53
CA GLU A 794 -21.30 22.73 -25.37
C GLU A 794 -19.83 23.14 -25.34
N HIS A 795 -18.92 22.29 -25.85
CA HIS A 795 -17.46 22.45 -25.72
C HIS A 795 -16.73 22.50 -27.06
N LYS A 796 -17.33 23.15 -28.06
CA LYS A 796 -16.79 23.18 -29.43
C LYS A 796 -15.40 23.87 -29.56
N ARG A 797 -15.06 24.78 -28.63
CA ARG A 797 -13.87 25.65 -28.68
C ARG A 797 -12.88 25.39 -27.56
#